data_AF-A0A3A8INJ4-F1
#
_entry.id   AF-A0A3A8INJ4-F1
#
_cell.length_a   1.000
_cell.length_b   1.000
_cell.length_c   1.000
_cell.angle_alpha   90.00
_cell.angle_beta   90.00
_cell.angle_gamma   90.00
#
_symmetry.space_group_name_H-M   'P 1'
#
loop_
_entity.id
_entity.type
_entity.pdbx_description
1 polymer ?
#
loop_
_entity_poly.entity_id
_entity_poly.type
_entity_poly.pdbx_seq_one_letter_code
_entity_poly.pdbx_strand_id
1 'polypeptide(L)'
;MEPGSTAQLQVQATDPQGSALTFSWSASAGTLGTPSNAANSSSRSWTAPACLAEGSAPVIATVTNGYGLSTTAAFEFSVPQDLYADRQPAFTAAGFDQLQYVTITPQRTLRATTQQWTPTTLDPLVFPSDQRVTISFVYESSGASHSLGYLYMDDLRSRGYVNAQGNLVDGNGNGIADLHEDLYNLAPTTGPQARRHIGVSPRCTNTFTSGGFTYRQPELTLNATCASAFNPNQWLTDARPGHLMEDISVDVVGSSPTTSAGTGWSDNGLFAHIPNLLEPAHASNDNLGLGHLVFLLADDDSDKSTHLGLGAVSDLSGDNDGVPDYDVSAYDAHGLPRTSNPNPGISTYDRTVDLGVIEGGREVIFFLITAYETFHNVDNDTVFPCLRKDSSGKCTLHLKTPISVYFSKAAWNLDQDFRGQSPIASRNIGCDYTEACNPYSPASSPYACMLADTSQKLCGWLDFDTRARLNTYAYGSISLPKTASTVAAPGNLNMAHAMLGATGPGSGQWLLAFEDLPGGGDRDFNDVVFLVSSGAAQSSQVRSNVLSPQDSSCAIQQVYMHKDDTLSPTCPSPATISYRVATDCSLCFATGLCVRNPAPTWHPVTFDWNRDAFIDVSATPGHQLCWKADFLPGGEAPCQFTINNVDIGYESGPVVP
;
A
#
# COMPACT_ATOMS: atom_id res chain seq x y z
N MET A 1 -5.89 -48.38 -25.85
CA MET A 1 -7.32 -48.25 -25.51
C MET A 1 -7.49 -47.03 -24.65
N GLU A 2 -8.55 -46.25 -24.84
CA GLU A 2 -8.82 -45.11 -23.97
C GLU A 2 -9.18 -45.55 -22.53
N PRO A 3 -8.82 -44.78 -21.50
CA PRO A 3 -9.31 -44.98 -20.14
C PRO A 3 -10.83 -45.22 -20.08
N GLY A 4 -11.26 -46.22 -19.30
CA GLY A 4 -12.69 -46.56 -19.14
C GLY A 4 -13.33 -47.28 -20.33
N SER A 5 -12.64 -47.44 -21.46
CA SER A 5 -13.13 -48.28 -22.56
C SER A 5 -13.05 -49.77 -22.21
N THR A 6 -13.92 -50.59 -22.82
CA THR A 6 -14.03 -52.02 -22.52
C THR A 6 -13.64 -52.89 -23.71
N ALA A 7 -12.77 -53.88 -23.49
CA ALA A 7 -12.43 -54.93 -24.44
C ALA A 7 -13.11 -56.25 -24.07
N GLN A 8 -13.48 -57.05 -25.07
CA GLN A 8 -13.93 -58.42 -24.87
C GLN A 8 -12.76 -59.38 -25.12
N LEU A 9 -12.44 -60.20 -24.11
CA LEU A 9 -11.35 -61.18 -24.17
C LEU A 9 -11.93 -62.58 -24.27
N GLN A 10 -11.26 -63.46 -25.00
CA GLN A 10 -11.67 -64.84 -25.16
C GLN A 10 -10.44 -65.76 -25.20
N VAL A 11 -10.54 -66.89 -24.50
CA VAL A 11 -9.60 -68.00 -24.61
C VAL A 11 -10.33 -69.26 -25.06
N GLN A 12 -9.64 -70.07 -25.84
CA GLN A 12 -10.07 -71.40 -26.22
C GLN A 12 -8.95 -72.38 -25.89
N ALA A 13 -9.30 -73.53 -25.31
CA ALA A 13 -8.35 -74.52 -24.86
C ALA A 13 -8.84 -75.93 -25.21
N THR A 14 -7.89 -76.85 -25.36
CA THR A 14 -8.17 -78.27 -25.59
C THR A 14 -7.29 -79.10 -24.66
N ASP A 15 -7.85 -80.17 -24.11
CA ASP A 15 -7.09 -81.18 -23.38
C ASP A 15 -6.99 -82.44 -24.26
N PRO A 16 -5.79 -82.87 -24.69
CA PRO A 16 -5.62 -84.07 -25.50
C PRO A 16 -6.17 -85.35 -24.85
N GLN A 17 -6.30 -85.36 -23.53
CA GLN A 17 -6.86 -86.47 -22.76
C GLN A 17 -8.39 -86.38 -22.59
N GLY A 18 -9.02 -85.33 -23.11
CA GLY A 18 -10.47 -85.14 -23.11
C GLY A 18 -11.08 -84.85 -21.73
N SER A 19 -10.28 -84.46 -20.73
CA SER A 19 -10.79 -84.11 -19.41
C SER A 19 -11.45 -82.74 -19.39
N ALA A 20 -12.31 -82.50 -18.40
CA ALA A 20 -13.02 -81.24 -18.25
C ALA A 20 -12.06 -80.07 -17.97
N LEU A 21 -12.32 -78.91 -18.57
CA LEU A 21 -11.53 -77.70 -18.40
C LEU A 21 -12.24 -76.71 -17.47
N THR A 22 -11.49 -76.14 -16.52
CA THR A 22 -11.94 -75.05 -15.65
C THR A 22 -11.15 -73.80 -15.97
N PHE A 23 -11.82 -72.64 -16.09
CA PHE A 23 -11.20 -71.36 -16.40
C PHE A 23 -11.27 -70.41 -15.21
N SER A 24 -10.16 -69.77 -14.89
CA SER A 24 -10.08 -68.67 -13.92
C SER A 24 -9.35 -67.48 -14.55
N TRP A 25 -9.79 -66.26 -14.25
CA TRP A 25 -9.14 -65.05 -14.74
C TRP A 25 -8.78 -64.14 -13.57
N SER A 26 -7.60 -63.55 -13.64
CA SER A 26 -7.13 -62.50 -12.73
C SER A 26 -6.80 -61.24 -13.50
N ALA A 27 -7.01 -60.09 -12.87
CA ALA A 27 -6.49 -58.82 -13.37
C ALA A 27 -5.68 -58.12 -12.30
N SER A 28 -4.47 -57.66 -12.62
CA SER A 28 -3.64 -56.82 -11.75
C SER A 28 -4.02 -55.34 -11.86
N ALA A 29 -4.62 -54.93 -12.97
CA ALA A 29 -5.14 -53.58 -13.19
C ALA A 29 -6.40 -53.60 -14.08
N GLY A 30 -7.23 -52.56 -13.97
CA GLY A 30 -8.55 -52.52 -14.60
C GLY A 30 -9.56 -53.46 -13.94
N THR A 31 -10.78 -53.49 -14.46
CA THR A 31 -11.88 -54.29 -13.88
C THR A 31 -12.34 -55.37 -14.85
N LEU A 32 -12.42 -56.61 -14.36
CA LEU A 32 -12.97 -57.72 -15.13
C LEU A 32 -14.48 -57.84 -14.90
N GLY A 33 -15.23 -57.95 -16.00
CA GLY A 33 -16.66 -58.24 -15.96
C GLY A 33 -16.99 -59.67 -15.56
N THR A 34 -18.23 -60.08 -15.77
CA THR A 34 -18.69 -61.43 -15.49
C THR A 34 -18.16 -62.43 -16.54
N PRO A 35 -17.63 -63.58 -16.12
CA PRO A 35 -17.14 -64.59 -17.06
C PRO A 35 -18.29 -65.35 -17.72
N SER A 36 -18.11 -65.71 -19.00
CA SER A 36 -18.98 -66.62 -19.74
C SER A 36 -18.17 -67.85 -20.13
N ASN A 37 -18.45 -69.00 -19.49
CA ASN A 37 -17.70 -70.24 -19.69
C ASN A 37 -18.50 -71.26 -20.52
N ALA A 38 -17.82 -71.90 -21.46
CA ALA A 38 -18.26 -73.08 -22.19
C ALA A 38 -17.27 -74.24 -21.95
N ALA A 39 -17.56 -75.42 -22.50
CA ALA A 39 -16.78 -76.62 -22.25
C ALA A 39 -15.29 -76.51 -22.65
N ASN A 40 -14.98 -75.72 -23.69
CA ASN A 40 -13.63 -75.55 -24.22
C ASN A 40 -13.22 -74.08 -24.42
N SER A 41 -14.02 -73.13 -23.96
CA SER A 41 -13.71 -71.70 -24.10
C SER A 41 -14.27 -70.88 -22.95
N SER A 42 -13.67 -69.72 -22.72
CA SER A 42 -14.12 -68.75 -21.73
C SER A 42 -13.94 -67.35 -22.30
N SER A 43 -14.90 -66.47 -22.04
CA SER A 43 -14.79 -65.05 -22.39
C SER A 43 -15.10 -64.14 -21.21
N ARG A 44 -14.47 -62.96 -21.19
CA ARG A 44 -14.59 -61.98 -20.12
C ARG A 44 -14.38 -60.56 -20.67
N SER A 45 -15.20 -59.61 -20.26
CA SER A 45 -14.94 -58.20 -20.56
C SER A 45 -13.89 -57.64 -19.60
N TRP A 46 -13.07 -56.70 -20.07
CA TRP A 46 -12.11 -55.97 -19.26
C TRP A 46 -12.22 -54.48 -19.56
N THR A 47 -12.39 -53.66 -18.53
CA THR A 47 -12.47 -52.21 -18.63
C THR A 47 -11.13 -51.59 -18.23
N ALA A 48 -10.57 -50.77 -19.11
CA ALA A 48 -9.26 -50.16 -18.94
C ALA A 48 -9.21 -49.19 -17.74
N PRO A 49 -8.16 -49.24 -16.90
CA PRO A 49 -7.93 -48.27 -15.83
C PRO A 49 -7.54 -46.89 -16.37
N ALA A 50 -7.42 -45.88 -15.50
CA ALA A 50 -6.99 -44.53 -15.88
C ALA A 50 -5.55 -44.46 -16.39
N CYS A 51 -4.67 -45.29 -15.83
CA CYS A 51 -3.28 -45.44 -16.25
C CYS A 51 -2.89 -46.92 -16.20
N LEU A 52 -1.91 -47.29 -17.01
CA LEU A 52 -1.40 -48.66 -17.08
C LEU A 52 0.10 -48.60 -17.39
N ALA A 53 0.91 -49.45 -16.73
CA ALA A 53 2.34 -49.55 -17.05
C ALA A 53 2.53 -49.98 -18.51
N GLU A 54 3.48 -49.35 -19.20
CA GLU A 54 3.79 -49.66 -20.60
C GLU A 54 4.21 -51.12 -20.76
N GLY A 55 3.66 -51.80 -21.78
CA GLY A 55 3.95 -53.21 -22.04
C GLY A 55 3.40 -54.19 -21.00
N SER A 56 2.52 -53.76 -20.09
CA SER A 56 1.95 -54.66 -19.09
C SER A 56 0.89 -55.60 -19.68
N ALA A 57 0.83 -56.81 -19.12
CA ALA A 57 -0.21 -57.80 -19.38
C ALA A 57 -1.14 -57.91 -18.17
N PRO A 58 -2.04 -56.93 -17.94
CA PRO A 58 -2.81 -56.85 -16.71
C PRO A 58 -3.81 -57.98 -16.55
N VAL A 59 -4.16 -58.72 -17.59
CA VAL A 59 -5.14 -59.81 -17.53
C VAL A 59 -4.49 -61.15 -17.85
N ILE A 60 -4.65 -62.11 -16.95
CA ILE A 60 -4.19 -63.50 -17.12
C ILE A 60 -5.39 -64.43 -17.04
N ALA A 61 -5.59 -65.24 -18.09
CA ALA A 61 -6.51 -66.37 -18.10
C ALA A 61 -5.73 -67.64 -17.79
N THR A 62 -6.18 -68.40 -16.79
CA THR A 62 -5.65 -69.72 -16.44
C THR A 62 -6.69 -70.77 -16.77
N VAL A 63 -6.27 -71.83 -17.46
CA VAL A 63 -7.10 -73.01 -17.72
C VAL A 63 -6.48 -74.21 -17.02
N THR A 64 -7.29 -74.97 -16.30
CA THR A 64 -6.90 -76.16 -15.54
C THR A 64 -7.70 -77.36 -16.02
N ASN A 65 -7.02 -78.48 -16.32
CA ASN A 65 -7.68 -79.72 -16.74
C ASN A 65 -8.13 -80.58 -15.53
N GLY A 66 -8.84 -81.68 -15.79
CA GLY A 66 -9.36 -82.57 -14.75
C GLY A 66 -8.29 -83.30 -13.93
N TYR A 67 -7.02 -83.22 -14.34
CA TYR A 67 -5.86 -83.77 -13.62
C TYR A 67 -5.10 -82.72 -12.81
N GLY A 68 -5.60 -81.47 -12.77
CA GLY A 68 -4.97 -80.37 -12.03
C GLY A 68 -3.78 -79.72 -12.73
N LEU A 69 -3.54 -80.03 -14.02
CA LEU A 69 -2.51 -79.36 -14.82
C LEU A 69 -3.07 -78.04 -15.37
N SER A 70 -2.26 -76.98 -15.33
CA SER A 70 -2.68 -75.63 -15.74
C SER A 70 -1.77 -75.05 -16.81
N THR A 71 -2.35 -74.21 -17.67
CA THR A 71 -1.61 -73.29 -18.56
C THR A 71 -2.27 -71.92 -18.54
N THR A 72 -1.53 -70.88 -18.92
CA THR A 72 -1.99 -69.49 -18.88
C THR A 72 -1.87 -68.79 -20.23
N ALA A 73 -2.75 -67.82 -20.47
CA ALA A 73 -2.66 -66.85 -21.55
C ALA A 73 -2.71 -65.44 -20.95
N ALA A 74 -1.78 -64.59 -21.38
CA ALA A 74 -1.68 -63.20 -20.94
C ALA A 74 -2.21 -62.26 -22.04
N PHE A 75 -2.92 -61.22 -21.66
CA PHE A 75 -3.42 -60.18 -22.58
C PHE A 75 -2.70 -58.88 -22.29
N GLU A 76 -1.95 -58.40 -23.28
CA GLU A 76 -1.21 -57.14 -23.25
C GLU A 76 -2.08 -55.97 -23.71
N PHE A 77 -1.97 -54.84 -23.01
CA PHE A 77 -2.68 -53.61 -23.37
C PHE A 77 -1.75 -52.40 -23.29
N SER A 78 -2.08 -51.38 -24.08
CA SER A 78 -1.53 -50.03 -23.96
C SER A 78 -2.69 -49.06 -23.75
N VAL A 79 -2.54 -48.14 -22.80
CA VAL A 79 -3.42 -46.98 -22.60
C VAL A 79 -2.61 -45.76 -23.04
N PRO A 80 -2.68 -45.35 -24.31
CA PRO A 80 -1.91 -44.22 -24.80
C PRO A 80 -2.36 -42.96 -24.05
N GLN A 81 -1.39 -42.20 -23.57
CA GLN A 81 -1.61 -40.88 -23.02
C GLN A 81 -1.00 -39.87 -23.99
N ASP A 82 -1.66 -38.73 -24.11
CA ASP A 82 -1.20 -37.64 -24.97
C ASP A 82 -0.67 -36.53 -24.06
N LEU A 83 0.65 -36.49 -23.92
CA LEU A 83 1.35 -35.47 -23.16
C LEU A 83 1.11 -34.05 -23.70
N TYR A 84 0.73 -33.90 -24.98
CA TYR A 84 0.47 -32.60 -25.60
C TYR A 84 -1.01 -32.21 -25.58
N ALA A 85 -1.90 -33.10 -25.16
CA ALA A 85 -3.32 -32.79 -25.06
C ALA A 85 -3.56 -31.79 -23.93
N ASP A 86 -3.95 -30.57 -24.31
CA ASP A 86 -4.26 -29.50 -23.36
C ASP A 86 -5.45 -29.88 -22.46
N ARG A 87 -5.21 -29.77 -21.15
CA ARG A 87 -6.15 -30.01 -20.05
C ARG A 87 -6.58 -28.73 -19.38
N GLN A 88 -6.00 -27.59 -19.72
CA GLN A 88 -6.38 -26.28 -19.19
C GLN A 88 -7.65 -25.77 -19.90
N PRO A 89 -8.79 -25.63 -19.20
CA PRO A 89 -9.96 -25.03 -19.82
C PRO A 89 -9.73 -23.54 -20.08
N ALA A 90 -10.58 -22.93 -20.92
CA ALA A 90 -10.59 -21.48 -21.12
C ALA A 90 -10.65 -20.73 -19.78
N PHE A 91 -9.89 -19.63 -19.67
CA PHE A 91 -9.81 -18.87 -18.43
C PHE A 91 -11.18 -18.29 -18.03
N THR A 92 -11.71 -18.81 -16.93
CA THR A 92 -12.96 -18.39 -16.30
C THR A 92 -12.72 -18.31 -14.80
N ALA A 93 -13.51 -17.52 -14.07
CA ALA A 93 -13.34 -17.40 -12.61
C ALA A 93 -13.43 -18.77 -11.91
N ALA A 94 -14.27 -19.68 -12.41
CA ALA A 94 -14.41 -21.04 -11.90
C ALA A 94 -13.21 -21.95 -12.21
N GLY A 95 -12.29 -21.55 -13.09
CA GLY A 95 -11.08 -22.31 -13.42
C GLY A 95 -9.93 -22.10 -12.45
N PHE A 96 -10.05 -21.17 -11.51
CA PHE A 96 -8.97 -20.77 -10.60
C PHE A 96 -9.43 -20.87 -9.14
N ASP A 97 -8.53 -21.34 -8.27
CA ASP A 97 -8.73 -21.29 -6.81
C ASP A 97 -8.16 -20.00 -6.19
N GLN A 98 -7.34 -19.27 -6.96
CA GLN A 98 -6.73 -18.01 -6.56
C GLN A 98 -6.56 -17.10 -7.79
N LEU A 99 -7.13 -15.91 -7.71
CA LEU A 99 -6.88 -14.77 -8.60
C LEU A 99 -6.55 -13.57 -7.73
N GLN A 100 -5.27 -13.34 -7.48
CA GLN A 100 -4.79 -12.30 -6.59
C GLN A 100 -4.17 -11.17 -7.42
N TYR A 101 -4.80 -10.01 -7.44
CA TYR A 101 -4.44 -8.90 -8.33
C TYR A 101 -4.29 -9.33 -9.80
N VAL A 102 -5.20 -10.19 -10.25
CA VAL A 102 -5.30 -10.66 -11.64
C VAL A 102 -6.77 -10.62 -12.03
N THR A 103 -7.07 -10.06 -13.20
CA THR A 103 -8.40 -10.06 -13.79
C THR A 103 -8.45 -10.94 -15.03
N ILE A 104 -9.62 -11.54 -15.27
CA ILE A 104 -9.89 -12.26 -16.51
C ILE A 104 -10.49 -11.25 -17.49
N THR A 105 -9.80 -11.02 -18.62
CA THR A 105 -10.25 -10.07 -19.64
C THR A 105 -11.46 -10.62 -20.42
N PRO A 106 -12.22 -9.77 -21.13
CA PRO A 106 -13.25 -10.22 -22.06
C PRO A 106 -12.71 -11.21 -23.12
N GLN A 107 -11.42 -11.12 -23.45
CA GLN A 107 -10.72 -12.00 -24.39
C GLN A 107 -10.28 -13.33 -23.76
N ARG A 108 -10.68 -13.62 -22.51
CA ARG A 108 -10.30 -14.84 -21.77
C ARG A 108 -8.80 -14.96 -21.51
N THR A 109 -8.13 -13.83 -21.29
CA THR A 109 -6.71 -13.78 -20.87
C THR A 109 -6.60 -13.41 -19.39
N LEU A 110 -5.51 -13.79 -18.71
CA LEU A 110 -5.22 -13.37 -17.34
C LEU A 110 -4.33 -12.15 -17.38
N ARG A 111 -4.83 -11.02 -16.88
CA ARG A 111 -4.10 -9.76 -16.87
C ARG A 111 -3.81 -9.35 -15.44
N ALA A 112 -2.54 -9.17 -15.09
CA ALA A 112 -2.15 -8.62 -13.80
C ALA A 112 -2.80 -7.24 -13.64
N THR A 113 -3.52 -6.99 -12.56
CA THR A 113 -4.07 -5.68 -12.27
C THR A 113 -2.98 -4.86 -11.62
N THR A 114 -2.40 -3.91 -12.35
CA THR A 114 -1.60 -2.84 -11.76
C THR A 114 -2.56 -1.93 -11.02
N GLN A 115 -2.78 -2.16 -9.72
CA GLN A 115 -3.52 -1.20 -8.91
C GLN A 115 -2.58 -0.06 -8.51
N GLN A 116 -2.12 0.67 -9.51
CA GLN A 116 -1.59 2.00 -9.29
C GLN A 116 -2.79 2.91 -9.06
N TRP A 117 -2.90 3.43 -7.85
CA TRP A 117 -3.95 4.36 -7.48
C TRP A 117 -3.35 5.74 -7.27
N THR A 118 -3.99 6.75 -7.85
CA THR A 118 -3.64 8.15 -7.63
C THR A 118 -4.88 8.82 -7.05
N PRO A 119 -4.79 9.51 -5.91
CA PRO A 119 -5.93 10.21 -5.35
C PRO A 119 -6.34 11.40 -6.23
N THR A 120 -7.60 11.81 -6.14
CA THR A 120 -8.12 13.04 -6.76
C THR A 120 -8.32 14.17 -5.75
N THR A 121 -8.18 13.88 -4.45
CA THR A 121 -8.28 14.82 -3.34
C THR A 121 -7.42 14.31 -2.17
N LEU A 122 -6.96 15.23 -1.32
CA LEU A 122 -6.32 14.92 -0.03
C LEU A 122 -7.33 14.93 1.14
N ASP A 123 -8.55 15.40 0.89
CA ASP A 123 -9.60 15.53 1.89
C ASP A 123 -10.95 15.09 1.27
N PRO A 124 -11.43 13.85 1.52
CA PRO A 124 -10.76 12.77 2.26
C PRO A 124 -9.79 11.95 1.38
N LEU A 125 -8.65 11.52 1.94
CA LEU A 125 -7.72 10.60 1.27
C LEU A 125 -7.98 9.14 1.71
N VAL A 126 -8.79 8.42 0.94
CA VAL A 126 -9.19 7.03 1.24
C VAL A 126 -8.61 6.07 0.20
N PHE A 127 -7.85 5.08 0.67
CA PHE A 127 -7.30 4.04 -0.20
C PHE A 127 -8.42 3.10 -0.66
N PRO A 128 -8.56 2.80 -1.96
CA PRO A 128 -9.68 1.99 -2.46
C PRO A 128 -9.50 0.48 -2.25
N SER A 129 -8.28 0.05 -1.95
CA SER A 129 -7.85 -1.34 -1.72
C SER A 129 -6.52 -1.32 -0.97
N ASP A 130 -6.02 -2.48 -0.58
CA ASP A 130 -4.70 -2.58 0.05
C ASP A 130 -3.61 -2.08 -0.90
N GLN A 131 -2.91 -1.03 -0.48
CA GLN A 131 -1.83 -0.40 -1.24
C GLN A 131 -0.55 -0.41 -0.41
N ARG A 132 0.57 -0.83 -1.01
CA ARG A 132 1.89 -0.55 -0.49
C ARG A 132 2.25 0.89 -0.80
N VAL A 133 2.65 1.66 0.20
CA VAL A 133 2.89 3.11 0.06
C VAL A 133 4.32 3.46 0.43
N THR A 134 4.97 4.24 -0.41
CA THR A 134 6.27 4.85 -0.12
C THR A 134 6.18 6.36 -0.23
N ILE A 135 7.01 7.07 0.52
CA ILE A 135 7.11 8.53 0.48
C ILE A 135 8.58 8.90 0.33
N SER A 136 8.89 9.66 -0.72
CA SER A 136 10.21 10.21 -0.96
C SER A 136 10.22 11.71 -0.69
N PHE A 137 11.22 12.20 0.03
CA PHE A 137 11.49 13.64 0.10
C PHE A 137 11.92 14.17 -1.27
N VAL A 138 11.37 15.30 -1.69
CA VAL A 138 11.65 15.89 -3.02
C VAL A 138 12.36 17.22 -2.88
N TYR A 139 11.83 18.13 -2.08
CA TYR A 139 12.22 19.53 -2.07
C TYR A 139 11.80 20.21 -0.78
N GLU A 140 12.64 21.15 -0.35
CA GLU A 140 12.39 22.14 0.67
C GLU A 140 12.96 23.47 0.16
N SER A 141 12.26 24.58 0.39
CA SER A 141 12.75 25.93 0.05
C SER A 141 12.20 27.01 0.98
N SER A 142 12.04 26.67 2.25
CA SER A 142 11.61 27.61 3.29
C SER A 142 12.78 27.96 4.21
N GLY A 143 12.53 28.79 5.22
CA GLY A 143 13.48 29.04 6.31
C GLY A 143 13.12 28.31 7.60
N ALA A 144 12.16 27.39 7.56
CA ALA A 144 11.65 26.67 8.71
C ALA A 144 12.20 25.24 8.75
N SER A 145 12.06 24.57 9.90
CA SER A 145 12.34 23.13 9.99
C SER A 145 11.04 22.36 10.08
N HIS A 146 10.88 21.29 9.29
CA HIS A 146 9.62 20.55 9.25
C HIS A 146 9.75 19.06 9.53
N SER A 147 8.68 18.49 10.04
CA SER A 147 8.52 17.04 10.16
C SER A 147 7.23 16.62 9.48
N LEU A 148 7.27 15.52 8.73
CA LEU A 148 6.10 14.94 8.06
C LEU A 148 5.63 13.71 8.81
N GLY A 149 4.33 13.63 9.06
CA GLY A 149 3.70 12.42 9.55
C GLY A 149 2.28 12.22 9.04
N TYR A 150 1.63 11.17 9.53
CA TYR A 150 0.23 10.90 9.24
C TYR A 150 -0.51 10.27 10.42
N LEU A 151 -1.83 10.42 10.38
CA LEU A 151 -2.80 9.81 11.30
C LEU A 151 -3.78 8.96 10.50
N TYR A 152 -4.44 8.02 11.19
CA TYR A 152 -5.58 7.31 10.63
C TYR A 152 -6.89 7.83 11.21
N MET A 153 -7.90 8.03 10.35
CA MET A 153 -9.21 8.53 10.76
C MET A 153 -9.87 7.65 11.83
N ASP A 154 -9.72 6.32 11.74
CA ASP A 154 -10.36 5.39 12.67
C ASP A 154 -9.76 5.46 14.07
N ASP A 155 -8.45 5.71 14.18
CA ASP A 155 -7.79 5.91 15.48
C ASP A 155 -8.30 7.20 16.14
N LEU A 156 -8.45 8.28 15.36
CA LEU A 156 -9.03 9.55 15.82
C LEU A 156 -10.50 9.43 16.26
N ARG A 157 -11.32 8.69 15.50
CA ARG A 157 -12.71 8.37 15.88
C ARG A 157 -12.76 7.54 17.15
N SER A 158 -11.89 6.53 17.28
CA SER A 158 -11.85 5.67 18.48
C SER A 158 -11.51 6.46 19.74
N ARG A 159 -10.71 7.52 19.60
CA ARG A 159 -10.31 8.44 20.68
C ARG A 159 -11.30 9.59 20.90
N GLY A 160 -12.36 9.67 20.09
CA GLY A 160 -13.43 10.67 20.23
C GLY A 160 -13.07 12.07 19.73
N TYR A 161 -11.94 12.24 19.03
CA TYR A 161 -11.55 13.54 18.47
C TYR A 161 -12.41 13.96 17.28
N VAL A 162 -12.99 12.98 16.58
CA VAL A 162 -13.68 13.18 15.32
C VAL A 162 -14.99 12.40 15.32
N ASN A 163 -16.06 13.02 14.81
CA ASN A 163 -17.36 12.36 14.68
C ASN A 163 -17.46 11.48 13.41
N ALA A 164 -18.62 10.85 13.21
CA ALA A 164 -18.84 9.99 12.04
C ALA A 164 -18.69 10.73 10.70
N GLN A 165 -18.91 12.04 10.65
CA GLN A 165 -18.78 12.87 9.46
C GLN A 165 -17.34 13.33 9.19
N GLY A 166 -16.38 13.04 10.07
CA GLY A 166 -15.00 13.53 9.92
C GLY A 166 -14.78 14.94 10.48
N ASN A 167 -15.73 15.48 11.25
CA ASN A 167 -15.61 16.79 11.88
C ASN A 167 -15.01 16.67 13.28
N LEU A 168 -14.14 17.63 13.63
CA LEU A 168 -13.58 17.73 14.98
C LEU A 168 -14.68 17.89 16.03
N VAL A 169 -14.46 17.29 17.19
CA VAL A 169 -15.39 17.27 18.33
C VAL A 169 -14.84 18.17 19.44
N ASP A 170 -15.72 19.01 20.02
CA ASP A 170 -15.53 19.65 21.33
C ASP A 170 -16.48 18.95 22.31
N GLY A 171 -16.05 17.79 22.82
CA GLY A 171 -16.88 16.93 23.65
C GLY A 171 -17.07 17.46 25.06
N ASN A 172 -16.18 18.35 25.50
CA ASN A 172 -16.16 18.89 26.84
C ASN A 172 -16.80 20.30 26.94
N GLY A 173 -17.06 20.94 25.80
CA GLY A 173 -17.87 22.14 25.66
C GLY A 173 -17.17 23.42 26.11
N ASN A 174 -15.85 23.50 25.94
CA ASN A 174 -15.07 24.69 26.33
C ASN A 174 -14.76 25.64 25.15
N GLY A 175 -15.16 25.25 23.93
CA GLY A 175 -15.03 26.00 22.68
C GLY A 175 -13.76 25.67 21.90
N ILE A 176 -12.91 24.75 22.36
CA ILE A 176 -11.71 24.27 21.68
C ILE A 176 -11.96 22.82 21.28
N ALA A 177 -11.60 22.44 20.06
CA ALA A 177 -11.73 21.04 19.67
C ALA A 177 -10.80 20.16 20.52
N ASP A 178 -11.30 19.01 20.96
CA ASP A 178 -10.58 18.07 21.82
C ASP A 178 -9.23 17.64 21.21
N LEU A 179 -9.15 17.57 19.87
CA LEU A 179 -7.90 17.30 19.15
C LEU A 179 -6.88 18.41 19.39
N HIS A 180 -7.29 19.67 19.24
CA HIS A 180 -6.41 20.83 19.39
C HIS A 180 -5.97 21.04 20.84
N GLU A 181 -6.83 20.71 21.79
CA GLU A 181 -6.46 20.67 23.21
C GLU A 181 -5.34 19.66 23.47
N ASP A 182 -5.49 18.43 22.98
CA ASP A 182 -4.54 17.36 23.23
C ASP A 182 -3.25 17.48 22.39
N LEU A 183 -3.30 18.12 21.21
CA LEU A 183 -2.10 18.48 20.44
C LEU A 183 -1.17 19.40 21.24
N TYR A 184 -1.73 20.37 21.95
CA TYR A 184 -0.94 21.37 22.69
C TYR A 184 -0.97 21.17 24.20
N ASN A 185 -1.52 20.06 24.69
CA ASN A 185 -1.74 19.80 26.12
C ASN A 185 -2.43 20.98 26.84
N LEU A 186 -3.34 21.65 26.13
CA LEU A 186 -4.08 22.83 26.54
C LEU A 186 -5.52 22.43 26.86
N ALA A 187 -5.75 22.01 28.11
CA ALA A 187 -7.08 21.72 28.61
C ALA A 187 -7.17 22.07 30.10
N PRO A 188 -8.37 22.28 30.65
CA PRO A 188 -8.57 22.27 32.10
C PRO A 188 -8.07 20.97 32.73
N THR A 189 -7.58 21.05 33.97
CA THR A 189 -6.99 19.89 34.67
C THR A 189 -7.96 19.20 35.61
N THR A 190 -9.06 19.87 35.94
CA THR A 190 -10.08 19.40 36.88
C THR A 190 -11.47 19.82 36.40
N GLY A 191 -12.50 19.11 36.87
CA GLY A 191 -13.88 19.38 36.51
C GLY A 191 -14.33 18.69 35.21
N PRO A 192 -15.57 18.96 34.76
CA PRO A 192 -16.17 18.29 33.59
C PRO A 192 -15.47 18.60 32.27
N GLN A 193 -14.80 19.75 32.17
CA GLN A 193 -14.05 20.19 31.00
C GLN A 193 -12.62 19.62 30.96
N ALA A 194 -12.22 18.83 31.96
CA ALA A 194 -10.85 18.39 32.05
C ALA A 194 -10.50 17.34 31.01
N ARG A 195 -9.28 17.43 30.48
CA ARG A 195 -8.69 16.38 29.66
C ARG A 195 -7.43 15.82 30.29
N ARG A 196 -7.14 14.57 29.96
CA ARG A 196 -5.91 13.90 30.38
C ARG A 196 -4.75 14.55 29.65
N HIS A 197 -3.64 14.76 30.36
CA HIS A 197 -2.38 15.16 29.74
C HIS A 197 -1.87 14.04 28.82
N ILE A 198 -1.49 14.40 27.60
CA ILE A 198 -0.82 13.52 26.64
C ILE A 198 0.68 13.56 26.94
N GLY A 199 1.17 12.56 27.67
CA GLY A 199 2.55 12.50 28.16
C GLY A 199 2.64 11.88 29.56
N VAL A 200 3.85 11.49 29.97
CA VAL A 200 4.09 10.94 31.32
C VAL A 200 3.90 11.99 32.40
N SER A 201 4.45 13.19 32.20
CA SER A 201 4.31 14.31 33.12
C SER A 201 4.67 15.62 32.43
N PRO A 202 3.96 16.72 32.74
CA PRO A 202 4.24 18.01 32.11
C PRO A 202 5.58 18.57 32.60
N ARG A 203 6.38 19.09 31.67
CA ARG A 203 7.57 19.93 31.89
C ARG A 203 7.23 21.22 32.63
N CYS A 204 6.12 21.85 32.27
CA CYS A 204 5.67 23.12 32.84
C CYS A 204 4.27 23.01 33.46
N THR A 205 4.08 23.62 34.63
CA THR A 205 2.81 23.54 35.39
C THR A 205 2.03 24.86 35.40
N ASN A 206 2.43 25.84 34.59
CA ASN A 206 1.73 27.12 34.53
C ASN A 206 0.30 26.93 34.02
N THR A 207 -0.59 27.77 34.52
CA THR A 207 -1.99 27.83 34.07
C THR A 207 -2.33 29.23 33.63
N PHE A 208 -3.44 29.36 32.91
CA PHE A 208 -4.03 30.64 32.56
C PHE A 208 -5.55 30.54 32.53
N THR A 209 -6.25 31.66 32.64
CA THR A 209 -7.71 31.69 32.60
C THR A 209 -8.20 32.49 31.42
N SER A 210 -9.04 31.89 30.57
CA SER A 210 -9.65 32.53 29.40
C SER A 210 -11.06 32.01 29.17
N GLY A 211 -12.01 32.90 28.89
CA GLY A 211 -13.41 32.54 28.64
C GLY A 211 -14.06 31.70 29.75
N GLY A 212 -13.69 31.93 31.01
CA GLY A 212 -14.29 31.27 32.18
C GLY A 212 -13.67 29.93 32.58
N PHE A 213 -12.66 29.44 31.85
CA PHE A 213 -11.98 28.18 32.16
C PHE A 213 -10.50 28.43 32.47
N THR A 214 -9.93 27.59 33.35
CA THR A 214 -8.50 27.60 33.69
C THR A 214 -7.79 26.45 33.01
N TYR A 215 -6.94 26.76 32.05
CA TYR A 215 -6.19 25.80 31.21
C TYR A 215 -4.74 25.67 31.68
N ARG A 216 -4.08 24.58 31.29
CA ARG A 216 -2.60 24.51 31.27
C ARG A 216 -2.06 25.42 30.16
N GLN A 217 -0.93 26.07 30.41
CA GLN A 217 -0.19 26.72 29.34
C GLN A 217 0.60 25.65 28.54
N PRO A 218 0.50 25.63 27.20
CA PRO A 218 1.13 24.60 26.36
C PRO A 218 2.65 24.60 26.49
N GLU A 219 3.25 23.46 26.79
CA GLU A 219 4.70 23.36 26.95
C GLU A 219 5.47 23.64 25.65
N LEU A 220 4.85 23.31 24.51
CA LEU A 220 5.33 23.66 23.16
C LEU A 220 5.36 25.18 22.88
N THR A 221 4.83 26.00 23.79
CA THR A 221 4.82 27.47 23.65
C THR A 221 5.63 28.20 24.72
N LEU A 222 6.27 27.45 25.64
CA LEU A 222 7.00 28.00 26.77
C LEU A 222 8.50 27.77 26.64
N ASN A 223 9.29 28.79 26.97
CA ASN A 223 10.74 28.66 26.99
C ASN A 223 11.25 27.61 28.01
N ALA A 224 12.56 27.37 28.02
CA ALA A 224 13.21 26.38 28.90
C ALA A 224 12.97 26.63 30.40
N THR A 225 12.74 27.88 30.81
CA THR A 225 12.47 28.26 32.21
C THR A 225 11.00 28.14 32.60
N CYS A 226 10.13 27.72 31.68
CA CYS A 226 8.68 27.73 31.86
C CYS A 226 8.17 29.13 32.28
N ALA A 227 8.67 30.20 31.67
CA ALA A 227 8.13 31.53 31.92
C ALA A 227 6.68 31.61 31.44
N SER A 228 5.76 32.13 32.25
CA SER A 228 4.35 32.30 31.87
C SER A 228 4.23 33.17 30.62
N ALA A 229 3.45 32.71 29.64
CA ALA A 229 3.30 33.32 28.32
C ALA A 229 1.83 33.61 27.98
N PHE A 230 1.00 33.94 28.97
CA PHE A 230 -0.38 34.36 28.74
C PHE A 230 -0.53 35.89 28.75
N ASN A 231 -1.12 36.43 27.69
CA ASN A 231 -1.37 37.86 27.51
C ASN A 231 -2.87 38.06 27.22
N PRO A 232 -3.68 38.46 28.22
CA PRO A 232 -5.10 38.71 28.01
C PRO A 232 -5.35 40.05 27.31
N ASN A 233 -6.53 40.19 26.68
CA ASN A 233 -7.03 41.44 26.09
C ASN A 233 -6.05 42.17 25.15
N GLN A 234 -5.27 41.43 24.36
CA GLN A 234 -4.42 41.99 23.31
C GLN A 234 -5.27 42.54 22.18
N TRP A 235 -4.85 43.65 21.57
CA TRP A 235 -5.46 44.18 20.35
C TRP A 235 -4.71 43.59 19.16
N LEU A 236 -5.40 42.73 18.39
CA LEU A 236 -4.89 42.12 17.16
C LEU A 236 -5.89 42.36 16.04
N THR A 237 -5.41 42.38 14.80
CA THR A 237 -6.26 42.51 13.61
C THR A 237 -7.23 41.33 13.51
N ASP A 238 -8.46 41.60 13.10
CA ASP A 238 -9.46 40.56 12.90
C ASP A 238 -9.17 39.79 11.61
N ALA A 239 -8.71 38.54 11.77
CA ALA A 239 -8.33 37.65 10.68
C ALA A 239 -9.53 37.02 9.94
N ARG A 240 -10.75 37.55 10.09
CA ARG A 240 -11.89 37.15 9.25
C ARG A 240 -11.85 37.88 7.91
N PRO A 241 -12.23 37.20 6.81
CA PRO A 241 -12.36 37.86 5.51
C PRO A 241 -13.24 39.11 5.56
N GLY A 242 -12.68 40.23 5.08
CA GLY A 242 -13.35 41.53 5.05
C GLY A 242 -13.22 42.38 6.32
N HIS A 243 -12.55 41.90 7.37
CA HIS A 243 -12.38 42.61 8.65
C HIS A 243 -10.95 43.11 8.90
N LEU A 244 -10.06 43.09 7.89
CA LEU A 244 -8.63 43.41 8.03
C LEU A 244 -8.30 44.86 8.44
N MET A 245 -9.31 45.73 8.53
CA MET A 245 -9.17 47.13 8.98
C MET A 245 -9.66 47.32 10.43
N GLU A 246 -10.06 46.24 11.10
CA GLU A 246 -10.60 46.23 12.45
C GLU A 246 -9.64 45.49 13.38
N ASP A 247 -9.33 46.09 14.53
CA ASP A 247 -8.66 45.38 15.62
C ASP A 247 -9.69 44.90 16.63
N ILE A 248 -9.45 43.71 17.17
CA ILE A 248 -10.28 43.06 18.16
C ILE A 248 -9.48 42.77 19.43
N SER A 249 -10.15 42.92 20.57
CA SER A 249 -9.58 42.46 21.85
C SER A 249 -9.71 40.94 21.96
N VAL A 250 -8.58 40.26 22.14
CA VAL A 250 -8.45 38.80 22.17
C VAL A 250 -7.45 38.35 23.22
N ASP A 251 -7.59 37.13 23.71
CA ASP A 251 -6.58 36.51 24.55
C ASP A 251 -5.51 35.82 23.70
N VAL A 252 -4.25 35.86 24.12
CA VAL A 252 -3.13 35.16 23.46
C VAL A 252 -2.39 34.33 24.48
N VAL A 253 -2.20 33.04 24.19
CA VAL A 253 -1.34 32.15 24.99
C VAL A 253 -0.16 31.68 24.15
N GLY A 254 1.02 31.74 24.76
CA GLY A 254 2.26 31.21 24.21
C GLY A 254 3.27 32.28 23.79
N SER A 255 4.44 31.81 23.37
CA SER A 255 5.59 32.61 22.99
C SER A 255 6.41 31.91 21.91
N SER A 256 7.27 32.66 21.22
CA SER A 256 8.21 32.14 20.23
C SER A 256 9.64 32.41 20.71
N PRO A 257 10.62 31.56 20.37
CA PRO A 257 12.02 31.83 20.66
C PRO A 257 12.53 33.03 19.86
N THR A 258 13.55 33.70 20.39
CA THR A 258 14.31 34.75 19.68
C THR A 258 15.78 34.35 19.48
N THR A 259 16.14 33.17 19.96
CA THR A 259 17.46 32.55 19.97
C THR A 259 17.27 31.04 20.00
N SER A 260 18.35 30.27 19.97
CA SER A 260 18.26 28.81 20.09
C SER A 260 17.34 28.35 21.22
N ALA A 261 16.42 27.42 20.90
CA ALA A 261 15.33 27.00 21.76
C ALA A 261 15.77 26.16 22.98
N GLY A 262 16.89 25.43 22.84
CA GLY A 262 17.37 24.51 23.87
C GLY A 262 16.29 23.50 24.26
N THR A 263 16.01 23.34 25.56
CA THR A 263 14.96 22.43 26.06
C THR A 263 13.57 23.09 26.18
N GLY A 264 13.40 24.31 25.69
CA GLY A 264 12.09 24.98 25.65
C GLY A 264 11.23 24.47 24.49
N TRP A 265 9.98 24.92 24.42
CA TRP A 265 9.06 24.64 23.30
C TRP A 265 8.98 23.15 22.94
N SER A 266 9.01 22.31 23.97
CA SER A 266 9.01 20.85 23.91
C SER A 266 8.19 20.32 25.11
N ASP A 267 7.53 19.17 24.98
CA ASP A 267 6.56 18.60 25.93
C ASP A 267 6.97 17.20 26.47
N ASN A 268 8.27 16.93 26.54
CA ASN A 268 8.89 15.73 27.12
C ASN A 268 8.47 14.39 26.45
N GLY A 269 8.18 14.44 25.16
CA GLY A 269 7.90 13.26 24.34
C GLY A 269 9.11 12.40 23.99
N LEU A 270 8.89 11.53 23.01
CA LEU A 270 9.95 10.79 22.32
C LEU A 270 10.88 11.74 21.54
N PHE A 271 10.33 12.80 20.95
CA PHE A 271 11.03 13.77 20.14
C PHE A 271 10.87 15.18 20.69
N ALA A 272 11.94 15.97 20.64
CA ALA A 272 11.82 17.38 20.97
C ALA A 272 10.97 18.09 19.91
N HIS A 273 10.17 19.07 20.33
CA HIS A 273 9.44 19.97 19.44
C HIS A 273 8.35 19.31 18.57
N ILE A 274 8.04 18.04 18.81
CA ILE A 274 6.93 17.31 18.21
C ILE A 274 5.84 17.15 19.27
N PRO A 275 4.57 17.53 19.00
CA PRO A 275 3.48 17.23 19.91
C PRO A 275 3.41 15.76 20.30
N ASN A 276 3.37 15.46 21.60
CA ASN A 276 3.26 14.08 22.10
C ASN A 276 2.14 13.26 21.44
N LEU A 277 1.03 13.90 21.06
CA LEU A 277 -0.08 13.25 20.38
C LEU A 277 0.26 12.78 18.96
N LEU A 278 1.15 13.49 18.27
CA LEU A 278 1.57 13.21 16.89
C LEU A 278 2.81 12.31 16.82
N GLU A 279 3.41 11.99 17.95
CA GLU A 279 4.42 10.94 18.04
C GLU A 279 3.79 9.54 17.91
N PRO A 280 4.58 8.52 17.53
CA PRO A 280 4.17 7.14 17.71
C PRO A 280 3.92 6.81 19.19
N ALA A 281 2.99 5.90 19.45
CA ALA A 281 2.73 5.42 20.80
C ALA A 281 4.03 4.88 21.43
N HIS A 282 4.48 5.52 22.50
CA HIS A 282 5.75 5.21 23.15
C HIS A 282 5.68 5.44 24.66
N ALA A 283 6.56 4.78 25.42
CA ALA A 283 6.59 4.93 26.88
C ALA A 283 6.83 6.39 27.33
N SER A 284 7.57 7.18 26.56
CA SER A 284 7.82 8.61 26.84
C SER A 284 6.56 9.47 26.78
N ASN A 285 5.59 9.10 25.93
CA ASN A 285 4.30 9.79 25.82
C ASN A 285 3.15 9.01 26.49
N ASP A 286 3.46 8.12 27.43
CA ASP A 286 2.50 7.27 28.15
C ASP A 286 1.65 6.37 27.22
N ASN A 287 2.20 6.02 26.06
CA ASN A 287 1.54 5.30 24.96
C ASN A 287 0.26 6.00 24.47
N LEU A 288 0.24 7.33 24.53
CA LEU A 288 -0.91 8.14 24.11
C LEU A 288 -0.78 8.70 22.70
N GLY A 289 0.43 8.71 22.13
CA GLY A 289 0.69 9.11 20.75
C GLY A 289 -0.12 8.28 19.74
N LEU A 290 -0.54 8.93 18.65
CA LEU A 290 -1.33 8.35 17.57
C LEU A 290 -0.66 8.52 16.20
N GLY A 291 0.34 9.38 16.10
CA GLY A 291 0.95 9.71 14.83
C GLY A 291 1.96 8.69 14.37
N HIS A 292 2.20 8.69 13.07
CA HIS A 292 3.27 7.96 12.44
C HIS A 292 4.19 9.00 11.77
N LEU A 293 5.42 9.13 12.24
CA LEU A 293 6.36 10.12 11.74
C LEU A 293 7.17 9.50 10.60
N VAL A 294 7.01 10.07 9.40
CA VAL A 294 7.69 9.62 8.17
C VAL A 294 9.06 10.26 8.10
N PHE A 295 9.12 11.59 8.27
CA PHE A 295 10.36 12.34 8.36
C PHE A 295 10.36 13.20 9.62
N LEU A 296 11.43 13.11 10.42
CA LEU A 296 11.64 13.94 11.62
C LEU A 296 12.24 15.30 11.27
N LEU A 297 12.89 15.41 10.11
CA LEU A 297 13.40 16.65 9.54
C LEU A 297 13.28 16.54 8.01
N ALA A 298 12.75 17.57 7.36
CA ALA A 298 12.73 17.72 5.91
C ALA A 298 13.63 18.92 5.61
N ASP A 299 14.91 18.68 5.40
CA ASP A 299 15.96 19.70 5.27
C ASP A 299 17.02 19.14 4.32
N ASP A 300 17.38 19.90 3.29
CA ASP A 300 18.24 19.51 2.15
C ASP A 300 18.91 20.78 1.59
N ASP A 301 19.51 21.55 2.49
CA ASP A 301 20.05 22.87 2.19
C ASP A 301 21.59 22.88 2.19
N SER A 302 22.21 24.04 2.39
CA SER A 302 23.68 24.18 2.32
C SER A 302 24.35 24.45 3.67
N ASP A 303 23.58 24.46 4.75
CA ASP A 303 24.08 24.66 6.10
C ASP A 303 24.06 23.35 6.92
N LYS A 304 24.01 23.44 8.26
CA LYS A 304 24.03 22.30 9.20
C LYS A 304 23.24 22.66 10.45
N SER A 305 22.17 23.41 10.29
CA SER A 305 21.44 24.04 11.37
C SER A 305 19.95 24.03 11.12
N THR A 306 19.21 23.59 12.14
CA THR A 306 17.75 23.72 12.14
C THR A 306 17.35 25.10 12.62
N HIS A 307 16.20 25.58 12.16
CA HIS A 307 15.68 26.90 12.49
C HIS A 307 15.60 27.10 14.01
N LEU A 308 16.40 28.04 14.53
CA LEU A 308 16.56 28.30 15.97
C LEU A 308 16.80 27.04 16.83
N GLY A 309 17.37 25.98 16.26
CA GLY A 309 17.56 24.69 16.93
C GLY A 309 16.26 24.01 17.36
N LEU A 310 15.17 24.20 16.61
CA LEU A 310 13.85 23.63 16.88
C LEU A 310 13.58 22.31 16.13
N GLY A 311 14.51 21.81 15.32
CA GLY A 311 14.35 20.51 14.65
C GLY A 311 14.27 19.35 15.65
N ALA A 312 13.43 18.35 15.35
CA ALA A 312 13.28 17.15 16.19
C ALA A 312 14.56 16.29 16.22
N VAL A 313 15.35 16.38 15.16
CA VAL A 313 16.68 15.80 15.00
C VAL A 313 17.64 16.88 14.53
N SER A 314 18.94 16.63 14.69
CA SER A 314 19.97 17.53 14.16
C SER A 314 20.06 17.40 12.66
N ASP A 315 20.23 18.54 12.00
CA ASP A 315 20.80 18.62 10.67
C ASP A 315 22.31 18.30 10.75
N LEU A 316 22.76 17.35 9.93
CA LEU A 316 24.12 16.78 9.94
C LEU A 316 24.86 16.97 8.61
N SER A 317 24.19 17.45 7.56
CA SER A 317 24.71 17.54 6.20
C SER A 317 24.36 18.90 5.60
N GLY A 318 25.09 19.32 4.58
CA GLY A 318 24.81 20.57 3.86
C GLY A 318 24.93 20.35 2.35
N ASP A 319 24.63 19.10 1.96
CA ASP A 319 24.68 18.63 0.60
C ASP A 319 23.25 18.68 0.05
N ASN A 320 22.97 19.63 -0.85
CA ASN A 320 21.65 19.72 -1.50
C ASN A 320 21.53 18.68 -2.63
N ASP A 321 21.15 17.45 -2.28
CA ASP A 321 21.13 16.28 -3.17
C ASP A 321 19.78 15.54 -3.23
N GLY A 322 18.75 16.10 -2.59
CA GLY A 322 17.42 15.52 -2.50
C GLY A 322 17.34 14.39 -1.48
N VAL A 323 18.15 14.45 -0.42
CA VAL A 323 18.11 13.53 0.73
C VAL A 323 17.99 14.38 1.99
N PRO A 324 17.06 14.07 2.90
CA PRO A 324 17.01 14.77 4.17
C PRO A 324 18.35 14.70 4.92
N ASP A 325 18.80 15.79 5.50
CA ASP A 325 20.13 15.92 6.12
C ASP A 325 20.25 15.24 7.51
N TYR A 326 19.54 14.13 7.71
CA TYR A 326 19.66 13.25 8.87
C TYR A 326 19.51 11.76 8.49
N ASP A 327 19.99 10.87 9.36
CA ASP A 327 19.91 9.40 9.16
C ASP A 327 18.47 8.91 9.39
N VAL A 328 17.64 8.97 8.34
CA VAL A 328 16.23 8.54 8.34
C VAL A 328 16.13 7.05 8.68
N SER A 329 17.04 6.23 8.14
CA SER A 329 17.02 4.78 8.29
C SER A 329 17.33 4.30 9.71
N ALA A 330 17.83 5.17 10.60
CA ALA A 330 17.90 4.93 12.03
C ALA A 330 16.52 4.70 12.68
N TYR A 331 15.43 5.09 12.00
CA TYR A 331 14.05 4.97 12.45
C TYR A 331 13.26 4.00 11.57
N ASP A 332 12.19 3.42 12.13
CA ASP A 332 11.22 2.68 11.33
C ASP A 332 10.23 3.60 10.61
N ALA A 333 9.36 3.03 9.78
CA ALA A 333 8.42 3.80 8.97
C ALA A 333 7.31 4.51 9.77
N HIS A 334 7.32 4.36 11.10
CA HIS A 334 6.43 5.05 12.02
C HIS A 334 7.18 6.06 12.89
N GLY A 335 8.49 6.21 12.67
CA GLY A 335 9.35 7.12 13.41
C GLY A 335 9.85 6.56 14.73
N LEU A 336 9.79 5.25 14.98
CA LEU A 336 10.39 4.66 16.18
C LEU A 336 11.88 4.36 15.94
N PRO A 337 12.78 4.68 16.90
CA PRO A 337 14.18 4.32 16.79
C PRO A 337 14.38 2.81 16.65
N ARG A 338 15.20 2.39 15.67
CA ARG A 338 15.53 0.98 15.47
C ARG A 338 16.64 0.54 16.42
N THR A 339 16.57 -0.71 16.89
CA THR A 339 17.69 -1.33 17.62
C THR A 339 18.89 -1.64 16.70
N SER A 340 18.67 -1.72 15.39
CA SER A 340 19.70 -1.92 14.37
C SER A 340 19.36 -1.06 13.16
N ASN A 341 20.25 -0.14 12.81
CA ASN A 341 20.11 0.67 11.61
C ASN A 341 20.51 -0.17 10.36
N PRO A 342 19.61 -0.40 9.38
CA PRO A 342 19.93 -1.12 8.15
C PRO A 342 20.91 -0.38 7.24
N ASN A 343 21.04 0.95 7.37
CA ASN A 343 21.90 1.79 6.56
C ASN A 343 22.50 2.96 7.39
N PRO A 344 23.54 2.73 8.21
CA PRO A 344 24.10 3.77 9.07
C PRO A 344 24.66 4.98 8.31
N GLY A 345 24.26 6.19 8.73
CA GLY A 345 24.67 7.46 8.13
C GLY A 345 23.71 7.96 7.04
N ILE A 346 23.96 9.18 6.54
CA ILE A 346 23.12 9.79 5.50
C ILE A 346 23.53 9.28 4.13
N SER A 347 22.55 8.83 3.36
CA SER A 347 22.74 8.39 1.99
C SER A 347 21.45 8.47 1.17
N THR A 348 21.52 8.17 -0.12
CA THR A 348 20.33 8.07 -0.98
C THR A 348 19.25 7.07 -0.52
N TYR A 349 19.56 6.15 0.41
CA TYR A 349 18.57 5.25 1.02
C TYR A 349 17.58 6.01 1.90
N ASP A 350 18.03 7.09 2.55
CA ASP A 350 17.27 7.88 3.51
C ASP A 350 16.22 8.78 2.84
N ARG A 351 16.34 8.99 1.52
CA ARG A 351 15.36 9.74 0.73
C ARG A 351 13.94 9.20 0.85
N THR A 352 13.78 7.88 0.94
CA THR A 352 12.49 7.21 0.76
C THR A 352 12.16 6.32 1.95
N VAL A 353 10.97 6.54 2.52
CA VAL A 353 10.41 5.73 3.59
C VAL A 353 9.30 4.85 3.03
N ASP A 354 9.37 3.57 3.35
CA ASP A 354 8.39 2.55 2.97
C ASP A 354 7.41 2.32 4.11
N LEU A 355 6.20 2.85 3.96
CA LEU A 355 5.14 2.75 4.98
C LEU A 355 4.55 1.35 5.12
N GLY A 356 4.93 0.42 4.22
CA GLY A 356 4.30 -0.88 4.12
C GLY A 356 2.91 -0.78 3.51
N VAL A 357 2.02 -1.69 3.92
CA VAL A 357 0.68 -1.82 3.35
C VAL A 357 -0.31 -1.00 4.18
N ILE A 358 -1.03 -0.09 3.51
CA ILE A 358 -2.20 0.59 4.03
C ILE A 358 -3.44 -0.14 3.52
N GLU A 359 -4.31 -0.52 4.45
CA GLU A 359 -5.53 -1.28 4.16
C GLU A 359 -6.55 -0.48 3.34
N GLY A 360 -7.24 -1.17 2.43
CA GLY A 360 -8.34 -0.60 1.66
C GLY A 360 -9.49 -0.13 2.56
N GLY A 361 -10.06 1.03 2.23
CA GLY A 361 -11.11 1.70 2.99
C GLY A 361 -10.60 2.57 4.14
N ARG A 362 -9.30 2.53 4.45
CA ARG A 362 -8.70 3.36 5.50
C ARG A 362 -8.41 4.77 4.98
N GLU A 363 -8.81 5.78 5.76
CA GLU A 363 -8.51 7.19 5.48
C GLU A 363 -7.21 7.60 6.20
N VAL A 364 -6.31 8.24 5.46
CA VAL A 364 -5.02 8.76 5.95
C VAL A 364 -5.07 10.28 5.96
N ILE A 365 -4.62 10.88 7.05
CA ILE A 365 -4.52 12.34 7.20
C ILE A 365 -3.06 12.67 7.42
N PHE A 366 -2.41 13.21 6.40
CA PHE A 366 -1.07 13.76 6.54
C PHE A 366 -1.11 15.03 7.39
N PHE A 367 -0.04 15.22 8.17
CA PHE A 367 0.24 16.45 8.86
C PHE A 367 1.70 16.87 8.63
N LEU A 368 1.91 18.18 8.53
CA LEU A 368 3.22 18.81 8.62
C LEU A 368 3.33 19.50 9.97
N ILE A 369 4.44 19.27 10.66
CA ILE A 369 4.83 20.07 11.82
C ILE A 369 5.87 21.06 11.33
N THR A 370 5.59 22.35 11.47
CA THR A 370 6.51 23.42 11.08
C THR A 370 7.05 24.11 12.33
N ALA A 371 8.37 24.15 12.44
CA ALA A 371 9.10 24.84 13.48
C ALA A 371 9.62 26.19 12.95
N TYR A 372 8.86 27.27 13.22
CA TYR A 372 9.16 28.63 12.77
C TYR A 372 8.52 29.68 13.69
N GLU A 373 9.16 30.84 13.92
CA GLU A 373 8.48 31.89 14.70
C GLU A 373 7.24 32.43 13.98
N THR A 374 6.10 32.32 14.65
CA THR A 374 4.85 32.87 14.13
C THR A 374 4.64 34.31 14.56
N PHE A 375 4.04 35.10 13.65
CA PHE A 375 3.57 36.46 13.89
C PHE A 375 2.10 36.59 13.52
N HIS A 376 1.42 37.58 14.09
CA HIS A 376 0.10 37.99 13.65
C HIS A 376 0.27 39.32 12.92
N ASN A 377 0.44 39.23 11.61
CA ASN A 377 0.62 40.39 10.74
C ASN A 377 0.02 40.08 9.36
N VAL A 378 -1.22 40.53 9.15
CA VAL A 378 -1.95 40.30 7.90
C VAL A 378 -1.32 41.03 6.70
N ASP A 379 -0.52 42.07 6.92
CA ASP A 379 0.24 42.74 5.85
C ASP A 379 1.40 41.87 5.33
N ASN A 380 1.87 40.92 6.16
CA ASN A 380 2.84 39.89 5.81
C ASN A 380 2.18 38.51 5.66
N ASP A 381 0.86 38.49 5.42
CA ASP A 381 0.07 37.28 5.19
C ASP A 381 0.12 36.20 6.28
N THR A 382 0.44 36.61 7.52
CA THR A 382 0.53 35.70 8.66
C THR A 382 -0.50 35.99 9.72
N VAL A 383 -1.04 34.93 10.34
CA VAL A 383 -1.96 35.05 11.48
C VAL A 383 -1.59 34.06 12.57
N PHE A 384 -1.86 34.39 13.83
CA PHE A 384 -1.77 33.38 14.88
C PHE A 384 -2.85 32.30 14.71
N PRO A 385 -2.53 31.01 14.91
CA PRO A 385 -3.51 29.95 15.05
C PRO A 385 -4.63 30.32 16.06
N CYS A 386 -5.86 29.92 15.78
CA CYS A 386 -7.03 30.25 16.58
C CYS A 386 -7.61 29.02 17.29
N LEU A 387 -7.42 28.94 18.61
CA LEU A 387 -7.89 27.82 19.43
C LEU A 387 -9.41 27.83 19.63
N ARG A 388 -9.99 29.01 19.84
CA ARG A 388 -11.42 29.16 20.12
C ARG A 388 -12.04 30.29 19.32
N LYS A 389 -13.08 29.97 18.55
CA LYS A 389 -13.89 30.92 17.78
C LYS A 389 -15.25 31.14 18.45
N ASP A 390 -15.77 32.34 18.34
CA ASP A 390 -17.19 32.59 18.65
C ASP A 390 -18.11 32.15 17.50
N SER A 391 -19.42 32.29 17.68
CA SER A 391 -20.41 31.90 16.67
C SER A 391 -20.34 32.67 15.35
N SER A 392 -19.62 33.80 15.32
CA SER A 392 -19.38 34.60 14.11
C SER A 392 -18.05 34.27 13.43
N GLY A 393 -17.34 33.25 13.91
CA GLY A 393 -16.02 32.84 13.43
C GLY A 393 -14.89 33.76 13.91
N LYS A 394 -15.17 34.70 14.82
CA LYS A 394 -14.15 35.60 15.37
C LYS A 394 -13.30 34.83 16.37
N CYS A 395 -11.98 34.95 16.26
CA CYS A 395 -11.10 34.34 17.24
C CYS A 395 -11.20 35.03 18.61
N THR A 396 -11.25 34.24 19.68
CA THR A 396 -11.31 34.72 21.07
C THR A 396 -10.09 34.32 21.89
N LEU A 397 -9.38 33.28 21.47
CA LEU A 397 -8.14 32.81 22.07
C LEU A 397 -7.20 32.35 20.96
N HIS A 398 -6.10 33.08 20.77
CA HIS A 398 -5.03 32.72 19.85
C HIS A 398 -3.93 31.92 20.55
N LEU A 399 -3.31 31.05 19.77
CA LEU A 399 -2.08 30.33 20.13
C LEU A 399 -0.90 31.00 19.44
N LYS A 400 0.06 31.51 20.21
CA LYS A 400 1.37 31.93 19.71
C LYS A 400 2.36 30.80 19.97
N THR A 401 2.76 30.11 18.92
CA THR A 401 3.60 28.90 18.99
C THR A 401 4.69 28.96 17.92
N PRO A 402 5.91 28.49 18.17
CA PRO A 402 6.85 28.21 17.11
C PRO A 402 6.61 26.85 16.45
N ILE A 403 5.79 25.99 17.07
CA ILE A 403 5.44 24.66 16.57
C ILE A 403 4.01 24.71 16.05
N SER A 404 3.87 24.90 14.75
CA SER A 404 2.59 24.88 14.03
C SER A 404 2.33 23.48 13.46
N VAL A 405 1.07 23.07 13.42
CA VAL A 405 0.65 21.78 12.84
C VAL A 405 -0.37 22.04 11.76
N TYR A 406 -0.09 21.54 10.56
CA TYR A 406 -0.94 21.69 9.39
C TYR A 406 -1.39 20.33 8.86
N PHE A 407 -2.69 20.11 8.83
CA PHE A 407 -3.30 18.89 8.31
C PHE A 407 -3.66 19.05 6.84
N SER A 408 -3.50 17.95 6.11
CA SER A 408 -4.06 17.77 4.75
C SER A 408 -5.59 17.92 4.71
N LYS A 409 -6.25 17.65 5.84
CA LYS A 409 -7.66 17.92 6.07
C LYS A 409 -7.85 19.38 6.49
N ALA A 410 -8.02 20.26 5.51
CA ALA A 410 -7.95 21.72 5.69
C ALA A 410 -8.93 22.27 6.76
N ALA A 411 -10.10 21.64 6.92
CA ALA A 411 -11.06 22.02 7.95
C ALA A 411 -10.55 21.85 9.39
N TRP A 412 -9.42 21.16 9.60
CA TRP A 412 -8.83 20.91 10.93
C TRP A 412 -7.73 21.90 11.31
N ASN A 413 -7.26 22.75 10.38
CA ASN A 413 -6.21 23.72 10.68
C ASN A 413 -6.71 24.82 11.63
N LEU A 414 -5.84 25.30 12.50
CA LEU A 414 -6.23 26.24 13.56
C LEU A 414 -6.29 27.69 13.08
N ASP A 415 -5.48 28.04 12.10
CA ASP A 415 -5.32 29.39 11.58
C ASP A 415 -6.42 29.73 10.55
N GLN A 416 -6.69 31.03 10.41
CA GLN A 416 -7.78 31.53 9.60
C GLN A 416 -7.31 31.92 8.20
N ASP A 417 -8.07 31.53 7.18
CA ASP A 417 -7.94 32.11 5.84
C ASP A 417 -8.55 33.53 5.86
N PHE A 418 -7.73 34.52 6.20
CA PHE A 418 -8.14 35.92 6.29
C PHE A 418 -8.38 36.56 4.92
N ARG A 419 -7.84 35.97 3.83
CA ARG A 419 -8.09 36.43 2.45
C ARG A 419 -9.46 35.97 1.95
N GLY A 420 -9.95 34.81 2.41
CA GLY A 420 -11.28 34.28 2.09
C GLY A 420 -11.51 34.01 0.60
N GLN A 421 -10.45 33.63 -0.12
CA GLN A 421 -10.47 33.39 -1.56
C GLN A 421 -10.87 31.94 -1.88
N SER A 422 -11.60 31.74 -2.97
CA SER A 422 -11.95 30.39 -3.45
C SER A 422 -11.76 30.31 -4.97
N PRO A 423 -10.89 29.42 -5.49
CA PRO A 423 -9.99 28.55 -4.73
C PRO A 423 -8.94 29.34 -3.93
N ILE A 424 -8.32 28.70 -2.94
CA ILE A 424 -7.24 29.29 -2.12
C ILE A 424 -6.01 29.56 -2.96
N ALA A 425 -5.64 28.60 -3.82
CA ALA A 425 -4.54 28.72 -4.76
C ALA A 425 -4.81 27.89 -6.02
N SER A 426 -4.18 28.26 -7.14
CA SER A 426 -4.14 27.45 -8.36
C SER A 426 -2.82 27.66 -9.09
N ARG A 427 -2.10 26.57 -9.36
CA ARG A 427 -0.77 26.59 -9.99
C ARG A 427 -0.72 25.65 -11.19
N ASN A 428 0.10 25.98 -12.19
CA ASN A 428 0.44 25.10 -13.30
C ASN A 428 1.64 24.24 -12.90
N ILE A 429 1.42 22.96 -12.63
CA ILE A 429 2.46 22.08 -12.09
C ILE A 429 3.55 21.73 -13.12
N GLY A 430 3.30 21.94 -14.41
CA GLY A 430 4.25 21.66 -15.49
C GLY A 430 5.09 22.86 -15.92
N CYS A 431 5.10 23.94 -15.14
CA CYS A 431 5.86 25.16 -15.42
C CYS A 431 6.66 25.60 -14.22
N ASP A 432 7.79 26.25 -14.50
CA ASP A 432 8.73 26.69 -13.48
C ASP A 432 8.11 27.79 -12.61
N TYR A 433 8.30 27.64 -11.31
CA TYR A 433 7.97 28.67 -10.33
C TYR A 433 8.79 29.95 -10.56
N THR A 434 8.18 31.08 -10.24
CA THR A 434 8.88 32.36 -10.12
C THR A 434 8.03 33.34 -9.33
N GLU A 435 8.66 33.99 -8.34
CA GLU A 435 8.15 35.13 -7.58
C GLU A 435 7.61 36.27 -8.46
N ALA A 436 8.15 36.42 -9.67
CA ALA A 436 7.73 37.48 -10.58
C ALA A 436 6.33 37.23 -11.18
N CYS A 437 5.81 36.00 -11.08
CA CYS A 437 4.47 35.68 -11.54
C CYS A 437 3.43 36.18 -10.54
N ASN A 438 2.42 36.92 -11.02
CA ASN A 438 1.32 37.38 -10.17
C ASN A 438 0.21 36.31 -10.14
N PRO A 439 0.04 35.55 -9.04
CA PRO A 439 -0.95 34.47 -8.96
C PRO A 439 -2.39 34.98 -8.90
N TYR A 440 -2.63 36.26 -8.55
CA TYR A 440 -3.96 36.87 -8.53
C TYR A 440 -4.40 37.38 -9.91
N SER A 441 -3.47 37.55 -10.84
CA SER A 441 -3.76 38.00 -12.21
C SER A 441 -2.92 37.24 -13.24
N PRO A 442 -3.01 35.90 -13.28
CA PRO A 442 -2.12 35.08 -14.09
C PRO A 442 -2.35 35.26 -15.58
N ALA A 443 -3.57 35.62 -16.00
CA ALA A 443 -3.89 35.89 -17.41
C ALA A 443 -3.04 37.03 -18.01
N SER A 444 -2.74 38.05 -17.20
CA SER A 444 -1.92 39.21 -17.59
C SER A 444 -0.44 39.08 -17.22
N SER A 445 -0.06 38.07 -16.44
CA SER A 445 1.34 37.89 -16.07
C SER A 445 2.17 37.34 -17.24
N PRO A 446 3.32 37.96 -17.58
CA PRO A 446 4.22 37.43 -18.61
C PRO A 446 4.94 36.16 -18.17
N TYR A 447 4.98 35.88 -16.87
CA TYR A 447 5.63 34.72 -16.26
C TYR A 447 4.68 33.52 -16.07
N ALA A 448 3.37 33.73 -16.27
CA ALA A 448 2.40 32.64 -16.27
C ALA A 448 2.43 31.88 -17.60
N CYS A 449 2.15 30.58 -17.54
CA CYS A 449 2.15 29.70 -18.70
C CYS A 449 0.76 29.07 -18.93
N MET A 450 0.48 28.68 -20.18
CA MET A 450 -0.80 28.05 -20.52
C MET A 450 -0.88 26.62 -19.98
N LEU A 451 -2.06 26.25 -19.48
CA LEU A 451 -2.39 24.85 -19.23
C LEU A 451 -2.47 24.10 -20.58
N ALA A 452 -2.14 22.81 -20.56
CA ALA A 452 -2.25 21.94 -21.72
C ALA A 452 -3.68 21.98 -22.29
N ASP A 453 -3.78 22.08 -23.61
CA ASP A 453 -5.05 22.05 -24.36
C ASP A 453 -6.09 23.13 -23.97
N THR A 454 -5.67 24.22 -23.31
CA THR A 454 -6.54 25.36 -23.00
C THR A 454 -5.87 26.71 -23.30
N SER A 455 -6.63 27.80 -23.23
CA SER A 455 -6.10 29.18 -23.24
C SER A 455 -5.88 29.76 -21.84
N GLN A 456 -6.17 29.01 -20.78
CA GLN A 456 -6.03 29.47 -19.40
C GLN A 456 -4.55 29.52 -19.03
N LYS A 457 -4.12 30.63 -18.41
CA LYS A 457 -2.78 30.77 -17.82
C LYS A 457 -2.85 30.65 -16.30
N LEU A 458 -1.85 29.99 -15.72
CA LEU A 458 -1.58 29.96 -14.27
C LEU A 458 -0.07 30.15 -14.05
N CYS A 459 0.32 30.62 -12.86
CA CYS A 459 1.72 30.67 -12.45
C CYS A 459 2.27 29.26 -12.27
N GLY A 460 3.57 29.07 -12.53
CA GLY A 460 4.26 27.80 -12.24
C GLY A 460 4.26 27.47 -10.76
N TRP A 461 4.63 26.23 -10.43
CA TRP A 461 4.52 25.72 -9.06
C TRP A 461 5.86 25.38 -8.40
N LEU A 462 6.61 24.46 -9.01
CA LEU A 462 7.94 24.05 -8.54
C LEU A 462 8.99 24.69 -9.43
N ASP A 463 10.14 25.04 -8.86
CA ASP A 463 11.25 25.62 -9.61
C ASP A 463 11.85 24.64 -10.64
N PHE A 464 12.77 25.16 -11.45
CA PHE A 464 13.39 24.37 -12.52
C PHE A 464 14.18 23.18 -11.98
N ASP A 465 14.94 23.36 -10.90
CA ASP A 465 15.85 22.35 -10.37
C ASP A 465 15.07 21.20 -9.71
N THR A 466 13.98 21.50 -9.00
CA THR A 466 13.04 20.52 -8.46
C THR A 466 12.38 19.70 -9.55
N ARG A 467 11.94 20.36 -10.64
CA ARG A 467 11.38 19.65 -11.79
C ARG A 467 12.41 18.79 -12.51
N ALA A 468 13.67 19.24 -12.58
CA ALA A 468 14.76 18.47 -13.12
C ALA A 468 15.08 17.24 -12.25
N ARG A 469 15.03 17.40 -10.91
CA ARG A 469 15.20 16.35 -9.91
C ARG A 469 14.12 15.26 -10.05
N LEU A 470 12.86 15.64 -10.17
CA LEU A 470 11.74 14.72 -10.44
C LEU A 470 11.94 13.91 -11.73
N ASN A 471 12.58 14.51 -12.74
CA ASN A 471 12.86 13.85 -14.02
C ASN A 471 14.10 12.90 -13.98
N THR A 472 14.74 12.74 -12.83
CA THR A 472 15.82 11.74 -12.66
C THR A 472 15.24 10.34 -12.41
N TYR A 473 16.05 9.32 -12.67
CA TYR A 473 15.65 7.92 -12.42
C TYR A 473 15.28 7.67 -10.94
N ALA A 474 15.96 8.36 -10.02
CA ALA A 474 15.71 8.25 -8.58
C ALA A 474 14.30 8.67 -8.16
N TYR A 475 13.65 9.51 -8.96
CA TYR A 475 12.28 9.99 -8.73
C TYR A 475 11.31 9.46 -9.80
N GLY A 476 11.66 8.38 -10.51
CA GLY A 476 10.79 7.75 -11.50
C GLY A 476 10.73 8.45 -12.85
N SER A 477 11.66 9.36 -13.16
CA SER A 477 11.70 10.13 -14.41
C SER A 477 10.39 10.86 -14.71
N ILE A 478 9.84 11.50 -13.67
CA ILE A 478 8.56 12.18 -13.71
C ILE A 478 8.71 13.52 -14.46
N SER A 479 7.94 13.66 -15.53
CA SER A 479 7.74 14.94 -16.20
C SER A 479 6.35 15.47 -15.87
N LEU A 480 6.28 16.50 -15.03
CA LEU A 480 5.00 17.06 -14.59
C LEU A 480 4.21 17.64 -15.78
N PRO A 481 2.93 17.26 -15.93
CA PRO A 481 2.09 17.76 -17.01
C PRO A 481 1.72 19.24 -16.76
N LYS A 482 1.44 20.00 -17.83
CA LYS A 482 0.97 21.39 -17.71
C LYS A 482 -0.51 21.46 -17.29
N THR A 483 -0.86 20.90 -16.15
CA THR A 483 -2.22 20.87 -15.61
C THR A 483 -2.34 21.76 -14.38
N ALA A 484 -3.57 22.17 -14.06
CA ALA A 484 -3.84 22.91 -12.84
C ALA A 484 -3.79 21.97 -11.63
N SER A 485 -3.06 22.36 -10.59
CA SER A 485 -3.35 21.92 -9.22
C SER A 485 -4.02 23.06 -8.47
N THR A 486 -5.09 22.75 -7.75
CA THR A 486 -5.99 23.72 -7.13
C THR A 486 -6.27 23.29 -5.70
N VAL A 487 -6.15 24.25 -4.78
CA VAL A 487 -6.50 24.06 -3.36
C VAL A 487 -7.87 24.68 -3.11
N ALA A 488 -8.84 23.87 -2.73
CA ALA A 488 -10.19 24.32 -2.42
C ALA A 488 -10.27 24.89 -1.00
N ALA A 489 -11.15 25.87 -0.78
CA ALA A 489 -11.44 26.37 0.55
C ALA A 489 -12.28 25.34 1.35
N PRO A 490 -11.97 25.10 2.64
CA PRO A 490 -12.69 24.11 3.46
C PRO A 490 -14.10 24.57 3.90
N GLY A 491 -14.46 25.83 3.66
CA GLY A 491 -15.79 26.38 3.96
C GLY A 491 -16.04 26.77 5.43
N ASN A 492 -15.05 26.61 6.32
CA ASN A 492 -15.13 26.97 7.75
C ASN A 492 -14.17 28.10 8.18
N LEU A 493 -13.66 28.87 7.20
CA LEU A 493 -12.67 29.95 7.38
C LEU A 493 -11.27 29.49 7.81
N ASN A 494 -10.98 28.19 7.83
CA ASN A 494 -9.63 27.71 8.11
C ASN A 494 -8.77 27.75 6.84
N MET A 495 -7.48 27.99 7.02
CA MET A 495 -6.52 27.94 5.92
C MET A 495 -6.25 26.48 5.51
N ALA A 496 -6.21 26.22 4.21
CA ALA A 496 -5.73 24.95 3.69
C ALA A 496 -4.21 25.03 3.51
N HIS A 497 -3.50 23.99 3.92
CA HIS A 497 -2.04 23.97 3.90
C HIS A 497 -1.45 22.85 3.05
N ALA A 498 -2.28 22.01 2.41
CA ALA A 498 -1.80 20.93 1.57
C ALA A 498 -2.32 21.05 0.13
N MET A 499 -1.43 20.79 -0.83
CA MET A 499 -1.72 20.73 -2.25
C MET A 499 -1.40 19.34 -2.81
N LEU A 500 -2.27 18.86 -3.70
CA LEU A 500 -2.09 17.61 -4.44
C LEU A 500 -1.53 17.88 -5.83
N GLY A 501 -0.33 17.38 -6.14
CA GLY A 501 0.23 17.45 -7.48
C GLY A 501 0.06 16.13 -8.23
N ALA A 502 -0.74 16.08 -9.28
CA ALA A 502 -0.85 14.88 -10.11
C ALA A 502 0.39 14.70 -11.00
N THR A 503 1.07 13.56 -10.93
CA THR A 503 2.22 13.27 -11.81
C THR A 503 1.79 12.69 -13.16
N GLY A 504 0.53 12.23 -13.26
CA GLY A 504 -0.09 11.72 -14.47
C GLY A 504 -1.25 10.77 -14.14
N PRO A 505 -2.21 10.56 -15.05
CA PRO A 505 -3.30 9.62 -14.82
C PRO A 505 -2.78 8.20 -14.62
N GLY A 506 -3.15 7.57 -13.50
CA GLY A 506 -2.83 6.16 -13.23
C GLY A 506 -1.35 5.87 -13.03
N SER A 507 -0.53 6.88 -12.71
CA SER A 507 0.89 6.69 -12.38
C SER A 507 1.10 5.90 -11.09
N GLY A 508 0.09 5.89 -10.20
CA GLY A 508 0.26 5.42 -8.83
C GLY A 508 1.09 6.38 -7.99
N GLN A 509 1.43 7.56 -8.53
CA GLN A 509 2.30 8.53 -7.90
C GLN A 509 1.62 9.90 -7.84
N TRP A 510 1.89 10.66 -6.79
CA TRP A 510 1.44 12.04 -6.66
C TRP A 510 2.39 12.82 -5.76
N LEU A 511 2.39 14.14 -5.92
CA LEU A 511 3.07 15.04 -5.01
C LEU A 511 2.13 15.43 -3.88
N LEU A 512 2.63 15.35 -2.66
CA LEU A 512 2.06 15.92 -1.46
C LEU A 512 2.95 17.11 -1.08
N ALA A 513 2.38 18.29 -1.05
CA ALA A 513 3.14 19.51 -0.81
C ALA A 513 2.40 20.42 0.15
N PHE A 514 3.16 21.23 0.88
CA PHE A 514 2.61 22.05 1.95
C PHE A 514 3.00 23.52 1.82
N GLU A 515 2.10 24.37 2.33
CA GLU A 515 2.37 25.75 2.73
C GLU A 515 2.68 25.74 4.24
N ASP A 516 3.76 26.38 4.67
CA ASP A 516 4.28 26.23 6.04
C ASP A 516 4.02 27.43 6.97
N LEU A 517 3.50 28.55 6.45
CA LEU A 517 3.19 29.75 7.24
C LEU A 517 1.70 29.87 7.60
N PRO A 518 1.36 30.18 8.86
CA PRO A 518 -0.03 30.27 9.28
C PRO A 518 -0.69 31.49 8.64
N GLY A 519 -1.97 31.41 8.26
CA GLY A 519 -2.66 32.39 7.40
C GLY A 519 -2.43 32.11 5.91
N GLY A 520 -1.50 31.20 5.62
CA GLY A 520 -1.17 30.70 4.31
C GLY A 520 -0.09 31.46 3.58
N GLY A 521 0.67 32.34 4.25
CA GLY A 521 1.84 33.01 3.69
C GLY A 521 1.66 33.48 2.24
N ASP A 522 2.57 33.04 1.38
CA ASP A 522 2.56 33.38 -0.05
C ASP A 522 1.64 32.48 -0.90
N ARG A 523 1.11 31.38 -0.33
CA ARG A 523 0.18 30.43 -0.96
C ARG A 523 0.75 29.80 -2.20
N ASP A 524 2.03 29.51 -2.21
CA ASP A 524 2.65 28.78 -3.31
C ASP A 524 2.63 27.26 -3.10
N PHE A 525 2.51 26.79 -1.85
CA PHE A 525 2.48 25.38 -1.48
C PHE A 525 3.69 24.61 -2.03
N ASN A 526 4.87 25.23 -2.11
CA ASN A 526 6.10 24.56 -2.50
C ASN A 526 7.16 24.54 -1.39
N ASP A 527 6.86 25.06 -0.19
CA ASP A 527 7.79 25.13 0.94
C ASP A 527 8.41 23.77 1.28
N VAL A 528 7.59 22.70 1.26
CA VAL A 528 8.04 21.32 1.43
C VAL A 528 7.23 20.38 0.54
N VAL A 529 7.92 19.53 -0.22
CA VAL A 529 7.31 18.65 -1.21
C VAL A 529 7.80 17.21 -1.06
N PHE A 530 6.85 16.28 -1.14
CA PHE A 530 7.08 14.85 -1.08
C PHE A 530 6.46 14.16 -2.29
N LEU A 531 7.11 13.11 -2.79
CA LEU A 531 6.56 12.20 -3.79
C LEU A 531 6.01 10.98 -3.07
N VAL A 532 4.70 10.78 -3.16
CA VAL A 532 4.04 9.58 -2.65
C VAL A 532 3.83 8.61 -3.80
N SER A 533 4.22 7.35 -3.61
CA SER A 533 3.97 6.27 -4.54
C SER A 533 3.10 5.21 -3.89
N SER A 534 2.12 4.70 -4.62
CA SER A 534 1.27 3.58 -4.24
C SER A 534 1.30 2.49 -5.31
N GLY A 535 1.26 1.25 -4.85
CA GLY A 535 1.11 0.09 -5.72
C GLY A 535 0.49 -1.07 -4.98
N ALA A 536 0.15 -2.13 -5.71
CA ALA A 536 -0.49 -3.30 -5.14
C ALA A 536 0.31 -3.87 -3.94
N ALA A 537 -0.38 -4.11 -2.83
CA ALA A 537 0.20 -4.61 -1.58
C ALA A 537 0.89 -5.98 -1.68
N GLN A 538 0.49 -6.80 -2.66
CA GLN A 538 1.08 -8.11 -2.91
C GLN A 538 1.31 -8.30 -4.41
N SER A 539 2.26 -9.17 -4.76
CA SER A 539 2.50 -9.55 -6.15
C SER A 539 1.24 -10.14 -6.77
N SER A 540 0.99 -9.84 -8.05
CA SER A 540 -0.07 -10.53 -8.77
C SER A 540 0.26 -12.02 -8.81
N GLN A 541 -0.72 -12.87 -8.51
CA GLN A 541 -0.58 -14.32 -8.51
C GLN A 541 -1.87 -14.98 -9.01
N VAL A 542 -1.71 -16.11 -9.68
CA VAL A 542 -2.82 -16.95 -10.12
C VAL A 542 -2.49 -18.40 -9.82
N ARG A 543 -3.51 -19.17 -9.40
CA ARG A 543 -3.43 -20.63 -9.29
C ARG A 543 -4.69 -21.29 -9.83
N SER A 544 -4.49 -22.25 -10.73
CA SER A 544 -5.58 -23.01 -11.32
C SER A 544 -6.19 -23.99 -10.33
N ASN A 545 -7.46 -24.34 -10.60
CA ASN A 545 -8.06 -25.53 -10.00
C ASN A 545 -7.35 -26.80 -10.49
N VAL A 546 -7.62 -27.93 -9.83
CA VAL A 546 -7.10 -29.24 -10.26
C VAL A 546 -7.58 -29.55 -11.68
N LEU A 547 -6.64 -29.85 -12.57
CA LEU A 547 -6.85 -30.13 -14.00
C LEU A 547 -6.98 -31.62 -14.31
N SER A 548 -6.43 -32.48 -13.46
CA SER A 548 -6.48 -33.93 -13.64
C SER A 548 -7.71 -34.55 -12.95
N PRO A 549 -8.25 -35.66 -13.48
CA PRO A 549 -9.24 -36.46 -12.76
C PRO A 549 -8.68 -36.99 -11.45
N GLN A 550 -9.56 -37.14 -10.45
CA GLN A 550 -9.17 -37.74 -9.18
C GLN A 550 -9.06 -39.27 -9.33
N ASP A 551 -7.84 -39.80 -9.39
CA ASP A 551 -7.57 -41.22 -9.33
C ASP A 551 -6.28 -41.51 -8.56
N SER A 552 -6.41 -42.00 -7.32
CA SER A 552 -5.26 -42.30 -6.46
C SER A 552 -4.49 -43.57 -6.84
N SER A 553 -4.98 -44.35 -7.81
CA SER A 553 -4.24 -45.51 -8.34
C SER A 553 -3.16 -45.11 -9.33
N CYS A 554 -3.22 -43.87 -9.84
CA CYS A 554 -2.28 -43.28 -10.77
C CYS A 554 -1.49 -42.16 -10.10
N ALA A 555 -0.25 -41.95 -10.55
CA ALA A 555 0.55 -40.78 -10.24
C ALA A 555 0.96 -40.12 -11.54
N ILE A 556 0.90 -38.80 -11.57
CA ILE A 556 1.44 -38.00 -12.67
C ILE A 556 2.96 -38.09 -12.58
N GLN A 557 3.60 -38.43 -13.70
CA GLN A 557 5.04 -38.60 -13.77
C GLN A 557 5.69 -37.48 -14.58
N GLN A 558 5.02 -37.03 -15.64
CA GLN A 558 5.52 -35.98 -16.52
C GLN A 558 4.42 -34.98 -16.83
N VAL A 559 4.80 -33.71 -16.90
CA VAL A 559 3.93 -32.60 -17.29
C VAL A 559 4.57 -31.88 -18.47
N TYR A 560 3.75 -31.51 -19.45
CA TYR A 560 4.11 -30.59 -20.50
C TYR A 560 3.37 -29.28 -20.28
N MET A 561 4.09 -28.18 -20.45
CA MET A 561 3.53 -26.84 -20.34
C MET A 561 3.96 -26.01 -21.55
N HIS A 562 2.97 -25.48 -22.27
CA HIS A 562 3.16 -24.40 -23.23
C HIS A 562 2.64 -23.10 -22.64
N LYS A 563 3.34 -21.99 -22.87
CA LYS A 563 2.86 -20.66 -22.49
C LYS A 563 2.85 -19.69 -23.68
N ASP A 564 1.79 -18.90 -23.73
CA ASP A 564 1.74 -17.65 -24.48
C ASP A 564 1.46 -16.51 -23.48
N ASP A 565 2.49 -15.72 -23.20
CA ASP A 565 2.40 -14.55 -22.35
C ASP A 565 3.09 -13.33 -22.98
N THR A 566 2.69 -12.16 -22.51
CA THR A 566 3.18 -10.87 -22.98
C THR A 566 3.50 -9.97 -21.80
N LEU A 567 4.64 -9.28 -21.92
CA LEU A 567 5.06 -8.22 -21.02
C LEU A 567 5.00 -6.91 -21.80
N SER A 568 4.56 -5.84 -21.14
CA SER A 568 4.64 -4.49 -21.72
C SER A 568 6.09 -4.15 -22.08
N PRO A 569 6.35 -3.50 -23.23
CA PRO A 569 7.70 -3.04 -23.58
C PRO A 569 8.33 -2.09 -22.56
N THR A 570 7.51 -1.49 -21.68
CA THR A 570 7.92 -0.55 -20.63
C THR A 570 8.39 -1.22 -19.35
N CYS A 571 8.32 -2.55 -19.25
CA CYS A 571 8.70 -3.28 -18.05
C CYS A 571 10.22 -3.20 -17.79
N PRO A 572 10.65 -2.93 -16.54
CA PRO A 572 12.07 -2.92 -16.20
C PRO A 572 12.65 -4.35 -16.24
N SER A 573 13.96 -4.48 -16.45
CA SER A 573 14.62 -5.78 -16.43
C SER A 573 15.21 -6.05 -15.03
N PRO A 574 14.99 -7.22 -14.39
CA PRO A 574 14.33 -8.42 -14.92
C PRO A 574 12.85 -8.54 -14.47
N ALA A 575 11.90 -8.03 -15.26
CA ALA A 575 10.49 -8.39 -15.14
C ALA A 575 10.21 -9.76 -15.77
N THR A 576 9.48 -10.63 -15.08
CA THR A 576 9.17 -11.97 -15.58
C THR A 576 7.89 -12.56 -14.97
N ILE A 577 7.32 -13.57 -15.62
CA ILE A 577 6.26 -14.42 -15.06
C ILE A 577 6.90 -15.76 -14.72
N SER A 578 6.90 -16.12 -13.44
CA SER A 578 7.41 -17.41 -12.97
C SER A 578 6.28 -18.42 -12.89
N TYR A 579 6.45 -19.58 -13.53
CA TYR A 579 5.45 -20.65 -13.54
C TYR A 579 5.91 -21.84 -12.69
N ARG A 580 4.95 -22.49 -12.02
CA ARG A 580 5.18 -23.71 -11.26
C ARG A 580 4.02 -24.69 -11.45
N VAL A 581 4.31 -25.98 -11.40
CA VAL A 581 3.31 -27.05 -11.42
C VAL A 581 3.40 -27.87 -10.13
N ALA A 582 2.29 -28.45 -9.71
CA ALA A 582 2.22 -29.36 -8.57
C ALA A 582 1.22 -30.47 -8.84
N THR A 583 1.40 -31.62 -8.20
CA THR A 583 0.58 -32.83 -8.39
C THR A 583 -0.22 -33.20 -7.13
N ASP A 584 -0.11 -32.42 -6.07
CA ASP A 584 -0.69 -32.61 -4.73
C ASP A 584 -1.56 -31.41 -4.31
N CYS A 585 -2.29 -30.84 -5.27
CA CYS A 585 -2.99 -29.57 -5.11
C CYS A 585 -4.21 -29.58 -4.17
N SER A 586 -4.70 -30.76 -3.75
CA SER A 586 -5.79 -30.90 -2.79
C SER A 586 -5.45 -31.88 -1.66
N LEU A 587 -6.05 -31.65 -0.50
CA LEU A 587 -6.07 -32.56 0.64
C LEU A 587 -7.43 -33.27 0.65
N CYS A 588 -7.43 -34.55 0.30
CA CYS A 588 -8.65 -35.37 0.26
C CYS A 588 -8.77 -36.25 1.50
N PHE A 589 -9.90 -36.16 2.18
CA PHE A 589 -10.20 -36.95 3.38
C PHE A 589 -10.96 -38.24 3.02
N ALA A 590 -10.94 -39.22 3.91
CA ALA A 590 -11.63 -40.51 3.73
C ALA A 590 -13.16 -40.39 3.51
N THR A 591 -13.74 -39.23 3.85
CA THR A 591 -15.14 -38.88 3.60
C THR A 591 -15.43 -38.56 2.13
N GLY A 592 -14.41 -38.50 1.27
CA GLY A 592 -14.52 -38.08 -0.13
C GLY A 592 -14.48 -36.56 -0.31
N LEU A 593 -14.39 -35.77 0.76
CA LEU A 593 -14.22 -34.32 0.68
C LEU A 593 -12.76 -33.99 0.36
N CYS A 594 -12.56 -33.19 -0.69
CA CYS A 594 -11.26 -32.61 -1.03
C CYS A 594 -11.29 -31.10 -0.80
N VAL A 595 -10.29 -30.58 -0.10
CA VAL A 595 -10.07 -29.14 0.09
C VAL A 595 -8.73 -28.76 -0.52
N ARG A 596 -8.55 -27.47 -0.81
CA ARG A 596 -7.29 -26.94 -1.34
C ARG A 596 -6.12 -27.28 -0.40
N ASN A 597 -5.02 -27.76 -0.97
CA ASN A 597 -3.74 -27.80 -0.26
C ASN A 597 -3.14 -26.38 -0.23
N PRO A 598 -2.94 -25.76 0.95
CA PRO A 598 -2.35 -24.42 1.04
C PRO A 598 -0.86 -24.39 0.70
N ALA A 599 -0.17 -25.54 0.79
CA ALA A 599 1.25 -25.68 0.47
C ALA A 599 1.52 -26.93 -0.41
N PRO A 600 1.09 -26.93 -1.70
CA PRO A 600 1.46 -27.95 -2.66
C PRO A 600 2.98 -28.02 -2.87
N THR A 601 3.47 -29.17 -3.28
CA THR A 601 4.87 -29.38 -3.63
C THR A 601 5.14 -28.83 -5.03
N TRP A 602 5.49 -27.55 -5.09
CA TRP A 602 5.69 -26.83 -6.35
C TRP A 602 7.02 -27.16 -7.03
N HIS A 603 6.94 -27.56 -8.29
CA HIS A 603 8.07 -27.71 -9.20
C HIS A 603 8.19 -26.46 -10.08
N PRO A 604 9.35 -25.78 -10.09
CA PRO A 604 9.57 -24.65 -10.99
C PRO A 604 9.58 -25.11 -12.45
N VAL A 605 8.95 -24.33 -13.32
CA VAL A 605 8.97 -24.58 -14.76
C VAL A 605 10.06 -23.72 -15.40
N THR A 606 10.98 -24.37 -16.10
CA THR A 606 12.01 -23.73 -16.93
C THR A 606 11.67 -23.98 -18.39
N PHE A 607 11.50 -22.92 -19.17
CA PHE A 607 11.08 -23.02 -20.57
C PHE A 607 12.28 -23.02 -21.53
N ASP A 608 12.23 -23.91 -22.51
CA ASP A 608 13.14 -23.92 -23.66
C ASP A 608 12.68 -22.86 -24.68
N TRP A 609 13.62 -22.04 -25.15
CA TRP A 609 13.37 -20.98 -26.16
C TRP A 609 12.11 -20.11 -25.87
N ASN A 610 11.81 -19.92 -24.57
CA ASN A 610 10.75 -19.11 -23.95
C ASN A 610 9.29 -19.59 -23.99
N ARG A 611 8.94 -20.77 -24.52
CA ARG A 611 7.50 -21.15 -24.61
C ARG A 611 7.11 -22.56 -24.17
N ASP A 612 7.99 -23.55 -24.30
CA ASP A 612 7.67 -24.95 -24.03
C ASP A 612 8.53 -25.51 -22.89
N ALA A 613 7.96 -26.39 -22.08
CA ALA A 613 8.68 -27.04 -20.99
C ALA A 613 8.16 -28.46 -20.74
N PHE A 614 9.09 -29.35 -20.39
CA PHE A 614 8.81 -30.70 -19.90
C PHE A 614 9.30 -30.81 -18.46
N ILE A 615 8.42 -31.24 -17.56
CA ILE A 615 8.68 -31.28 -16.13
C ILE A 615 8.51 -32.72 -15.66
N ASP A 616 9.60 -33.33 -15.18
CA ASP A 616 9.56 -34.60 -14.46
C ASP A 616 9.09 -34.33 -13.03
N VAL A 617 7.93 -34.89 -12.68
CA VAL A 617 7.30 -34.78 -11.35
C VAL A 617 7.19 -36.15 -10.67
N SER A 618 7.88 -37.17 -11.19
CA SER A 618 7.85 -38.54 -10.68
C SER A 618 8.31 -38.67 -9.22
N ALA A 619 9.16 -37.74 -8.76
CA ALA A 619 9.62 -37.68 -7.37
C ALA A 619 8.53 -37.25 -6.36
N THR A 620 7.41 -36.72 -6.84
CA THR A 620 6.25 -36.29 -6.04
C THR A 620 4.98 -36.91 -6.63
N PRO A 621 4.73 -38.21 -6.41
CA PRO A 621 3.74 -38.98 -7.15
C PRO A 621 2.30 -38.69 -6.70
N GLY A 622 1.82 -37.48 -7.02
CA GLY A 622 0.44 -37.04 -6.83
C GLY A 622 -0.40 -37.18 -8.10
N HIS A 623 -1.73 -37.10 -7.97
CA HIS A 623 -2.70 -37.26 -9.06
C HIS A 623 -3.58 -36.02 -9.28
N GLN A 624 -3.20 -34.89 -8.70
CA GLN A 624 -4.00 -33.66 -8.64
C GLN A 624 -3.17 -32.51 -9.21
N LEU A 625 -3.08 -32.48 -10.54
CA LEU A 625 -2.33 -31.49 -11.29
C LEU A 625 -2.95 -30.11 -11.12
N CYS A 626 -2.16 -29.13 -10.71
CA CYS A 626 -2.48 -27.72 -10.90
C CYS A 626 -1.21 -26.94 -11.21
N TRP A 627 -1.37 -25.69 -11.63
CA TRP A 627 -0.27 -24.78 -11.89
C TRP A 627 -0.53 -23.43 -11.25
N LYS A 628 0.54 -22.67 -11.07
CA LYS A 628 0.46 -21.28 -10.65
C LYS A 628 1.41 -20.42 -11.46
N ALA A 629 1.11 -19.13 -11.53
CA ALA A 629 2.02 -18.11 -12.01
C ALA A 629 2.15 -16.96 -11.01
N ASP A 630 3.39 -16.58 -10.74
CA ASP A 630 3.78 -15.43 -9.94
C ASP A 630 4.30 -14.34 -10.88
N PHE A 631 3.69 -13.15 -10.85
CA PHE A 631 4.08 -12.03 -11.70
C PHE A 631 5.11 -11.17 -10.97
N LEU A 632 6.34 -11.12 -11.50
CA LEU A 632 7.49 -10.50 -10.84
C LEU A 632 7.89 -9.22 -11.60
N PRO A 633 7.52 -8.02 -11.11
CA PRO A 633 7.73 -6.76 -11.83
C PRO A 633 9.20 -6.33 -12.00
N GLY A 634 10.14 -6.91 -11.24
CA GLY A 634 11.58 -6.64 -11.39
C GLY A 634 12.04 -5.23 -10.98
N GLY A 635 11.12 -4.36 -10.55
CA GLY A 635 11.37 -2.97 -10.11
C GLY A 635 10.07 -2.22 -9.83
N GLU A 636 10.16 -0.92 -9.57
CA GLU A 636 9.03 -0.05 -9.19
C GLU A 636 8.26 0.54 -10.40
N ALA A 637 8.79 0.41 -11.62
CA ALA A 637 8.14 0.95 -12.82
C ALA A 637 6.88 0.16 -13.22
N PRO A 638 5.84 0.84 -13.76
CA PRO A 638 4.61 0.19 -14.19
C PRO A 638 4.89 -0.88 -15.25
N CYS A 639 4.65 -2.14 -14.88
CA CYS A 639 4.79 -3.28 -15.76
C CYS A 639 3.45 -4.01 -15.88
N GLN A 640 2.96 -4.13 -17.12
CA GLN A 640 1.75 -4.88 -17.41
C GLN A 640 2.11 -6.28 -17.87
N PHE A 641 1.56 -7.28 -17.20
CA PHE A 641 1.68 -8.68 -17.58
C PHE A 641 0.34 -9.23 -18.06
N THR A 642 0.37 -10.02 -19.13
CA THR A 642 -0.80 -10.77 -19.60
C THR A 642 -0.39 -12.19 -19.97
N ILE A 643 -1.06 -13.19 -19.39
CA ILE A 643 -1.01 -14.58 -19.83
C ILE A 643 -2.16 -14.77 -20.82
N ASN A 644 -1.82 -14.92 -22.09
CA ASN A 644 -2.79 -15.11 -23.17
C ASN A 644 -3.32 -16.54 -23.17
N ASN A 645 -2.43 -17.50 -22.99
CA ASN A 645 -2.75 -18.91 -22.98
C ASN A 645 -1.74 -19.72 -22.16
N VAL A 646 -2.21 -20.81 -21.58
CA VAL A 646 -1.37 -21.85 -20.98
C VAL A 646 -1.97 -23.18 -21.39
N ASP A 647 -1.19 -24.00 -22.11
CA ASP A 647 -1.58 -25.37 -22.40
C ASP A 647 -0.88 -26.28 -21.40
N ILE A 648 -1.63 -27.18 -20.75
CA ILE A 648 -1.09 -28.15 -19.79
C ILE A 648 -1.48 -29.54 -20.22
N GLY A 649 -0.50 -30.38 -20.55
CA GLY A 649 -0.69 -31.81 -20.74
C GLY A 649 0.09 -32.62 -19.71
N TYR A 650 -0.27 -33.89 -19.53
CA TYR A 650 0.41 -34.75 -18.56
C TYR A 650 0.35 -36.23 -18.94
N GLU A 651 1.31 -36.97 -18.41
CA GLU A 651 1.34 -38.42 -18.40
C GLU A 651 1.39 -38.95 -16.96
N SER A 652 0.77 -40.09 -16.75
CA SER A 652 0.59 -40.76 -15.48
C SER A 652 0.85 -42.25 -15.62
N GLY A 653 1.36 -42.84 -14.55
CA GLY A 653 1.46 -44.29 -14.46
C GLY A 653 1.04 -44.79 -13.09
N PRO A 654 1.00 -46.12 -12.90
CA PRO A 654 0.50 -46.70 -11.67
C PRO A 654 1.43 -46.38 -10.48
N VAL A 655 0.84 -46.11 -9.32
CA VAL A 655 1.59 -45.83 -8.07
C VAL A 655 2.40 -47.05 -7.60
N VAL A 656 1.92 -48.26 -7.92
CA VAL A 656 2.61 -49.53 -7.67
C VAL A 656 2.75 -50.25 -9.01
N PRO A 657 3.98 -50.56 -9.47
CA PRO A 657 4.22 -51.24 -10.74
C PRO A 657 3.56 -52.62 -10.87
#